data_AF-A0A4Q4XH20-F1
#
_entry.id   AF-A0A4Q4XH20-F1
#
_cell.length_a   1.000
_cell.length_b   1.000
_cell.length_c   1.000
_cell.angle_alpha   90.00
_cell.angle_beta   90.00
_cell.angle_gamma   90.00
#
_symmetry.space_group_name_H-M   'P 1'
#
loop_
_entity.id
_entity.type
_entity.pdbx_description
1 polymer ?
#
loop_
_entity_poly.entity_id
_entity_poly.type
_entity_poly.pdbx_seq_one_letter_code
_entity_poly.pdbx_strand_id
1 'polypeptide(L)'
;MPPLVVIARALAPGCWRHPSAEHSCALRWHLPRTLTEPKRIAQMFAVAGTLLSTGALAQTDVADLTALPIEQLMQVQVVTSASKYAQAANEAPANVSVVTAADIKAYGWRTLADILGSLPGLYTNYDRSYNTLGARGFLRAGDYDTRFLLLIDGHRTNDPIFDQAAVGTEAILNVDLIERVEYVPGAGSAVYGSNALFGVINIITKRGRDIDGVQASASTGSANARDARVTWGKRAENGAEWLLSASVNDAPGRDLYFPEFNQPGVSDGVARGMDFDRAKRLFAKGSFGEFGMTFGYVDRTKGVPTAPYDQSFNDPRSRAVDTRHMFNGTWQHAVDDTTDVSARLFWGRYTSLGDYTYNPPPAGINRDVFDTAWYGTELKLVTRRIERHTLVMGTELQRDYRDAMRNFDTAPYVSYLDDHRTNNRVGVYVQDQFMLHPDWLLDTGLRYDHTSFTPGIFSPRVGLIWHAAPTTTVKAIYGMAYRAPNDYELNYQTSAPGGQQITHGLSAERIRTYETVVEQQVAAGGKATLSVFQSNVSNLISQSEDPNTGLLFFSNVARVRTRGAELGYEQNWPGGTRLRTSYSFQRSEDMDTGQTLANSPRHMLKINATAPVWRDDWRVGIEARYISNRLTAAGQVGGYWIANLTLLAARLAPNLEMSASVYNLFDRRYADPAGPEQLQSVRRARRPSPRRFCAVLGAVLAGVACMGATQAQMQASEVQVKAAFIYNFALFTSWPADVMQADAPMVVCVTAQHPLQAALEKLTGKPVRGHRLEIRKINDGTVAGCHVLVFDTRASNGVRVDPATPVLTVSDSPKSARAPGTPEPMIALTLHDDRVVFDIDAVAARQARLQISSQLLRLARSVQ
;
A
#
# COMPACT_ATOMS: atom_id res chain seq x y z
N MET A 1 57.95 23.92 -21.48
CA MET A 1 59.16 23.21 -21.00
C MET A 1 58.79 21.73 -20.83
N PRO A 2 59.46 20.82 -21.57
CA PRO A 2 59.10 19.40 -21.79
C PRO A 2 59.90 18.48 -20.81
N PRO A 3 60.04 17.12 -20.88
CA PRO A 3 60.08 16.15 -22.03
C PRO A 3 59.31 14.80 -21.80
N LEU A 4 59.27 13.73 -22.63
CA LEU A 4 59.43 13.33 -24.06
C LEU A 4 59.54 11.76 -24.07
N VAL A 5 59.37 11.08 -25.25
CA VAL A 5 59.92 9.73 -25.65
C VAL A 5 59.10 8.44 -25.27
N VAL A 6 58.88 7.35 -26.05
CA VAL A 6 59.15 6.85 -27.44
C VAL A 6 58.44 5.47 -27.68
N ILE A 7 57.88 5.26 -28.89
CA ILE A 7 57.92 4.12 -29.88
C ILE A 7 57.82 2.62 -29.45
N ALA A 8 56.98 1.83 -30.16
CA ALA A 8 57.30 0.59 -30.97
C ALA A 8 56.11 -0.43 -31.03
N ARG A 9 55.52 -0.72 -32.21
CA ARG A 9 55.72 -1.90 -33.13
C ARG A 9 55.33 -3.27 -32.52
N ALA A 10 54.80 -4.29 -33.21
CA ALA A 10 54.31 -4.56 -34.57
C ALA A 10 53.81 -6.03 -34.56
N LEU A 11 52.92 -6.43 -35.49
CA LEU A 11 52.97 -7.63 -36.36
C LEU A 11 51.57 -8.11 -36.81
N ALA A 12 51.38 -8.07 -38.13
CA ALA A 12 50.37 -8.80 -38.93
C ALA A 12 50.86 -10.26 -39.17
N PRO A 13 50.30 -11.17 -40.03
CA PRO A 13 49.42 -11.01 -41.22
C PRO A 13 48.23 -12.02 -41.22
N GLY A 14 47.31 -12.19 -42.17
CA GLY A 14 47.10 -11.82 -43.58
C GLY A 14 46.42 -13.01 -44.29
N CYS A 15 45.44 -12.78 -45.18
CA CYS A 15 44.98 -13.79 -46.15
C CYS A 15 44.46 -13.12 -47.44
N TRP A 16 44.86 -13.69 -48.59
CA TRP A 16 44.78 -13.17 -49.96
C TRP A 16 43.77 -13.96 -50.84
N ARG A 17 42.95 -13.23 -51.62
CA ARG A 17 42.49 -13.33 -53.04
C ARG A 17 42.06 -14.66 -53.78
N HIS A 18 40.80 -14.62 -54.29
CA HIS A 18 40.22 -14.92 -55.66
C HIS A 18 40.22 -16.34 -56.32
N PRO A 19 39.47 -16.62 -57.43
CA PRO A 19 38.10 -16.24 -57.91
C PRO A 19 37.27 -17.39 -58.59
N SER A 20 35.95 -17.21 -58.85
CA SER A 20 35.25 -17.61 -60.11
C SER A 20 33.75 -17.24 -60.11
N ALA A 21 33.24 -16.85 -61.30
CA ALA A 21 31.92 -16.30 -61.63
C ALA A 21 30.85 -17.42 -61.84
N GLU A 22 29.52 -17.20 -61.78
CA GLU A 22 28.72 -16.53 -62.81
C GLU A 22 27.22 -16.30 -62.42
N HIS A 23 26.66 -15.19 -62.93
CA HIS A 23 25.26 -14.89 -63.32
C HIS A 23 24.07 -14.96 -62.33
N SER A 24 23.52 -13.79 -61.96
CA SER A 24 22.21 -13.28 -62.44
C SER A 24 21.59 -12.24 -61.48
N CYS A 25 21.16 -11.11 -62.07
CA CYS A 25 20.69 -9.91 -61.40
C CYS A 25 19.18 -10.00 -61.06
N ALA A 26 18.81 -9.77 -59.80
CA ALA A 26 17.45 -9.35 -59.41
C ALA A 26 17.52 -8.48 -58.15
N LEU A 27 17.10 -7.22 -58.27
CA LEU A 27 16.97 -6.25 -57.19
C LEU A 27 16.15 -6.84 -56.03
N ARG A 28 16.81 -7.07 -54.89
CA ARG A 28 16.15 -7.18 -53.58
C ARG A 28 16.66 -6.06 -52.70
N TRP A 29 15.75 -5.19 -52.26
CA TRP A 29 15.98 -4.28 -51.15
C TRP A 29 16.27 -5.11 -49.89
N HIS A 30 17.56 -5.23 -49.55
CA HIS A 30 17.98 -5.73 -48.24
C HIS A 30 17.85 -4.60 -47.22
N LEU A 31 16.74 -4.61 -46.48
CA LEU A 31 16.66 -3.97 -45.17
C LEU A 31 17.76 -4.57 -44.26
N PRO A 32 18.67 -3.75 -43.70
CA PRO A 32 19.65 -4.26 -42.75
C PRO A 32 18.94 -4.75 -41.48
N ARG A 33 19.10 -6.05 -41.22
CA ARG A 33 18.83 -6.69 -39.94
C ARG A 33 19.92 -6.25 -38.95
N THR A 34 19.66 -5.21 -38.18
CA THR A 34 20.21 -4.99 -36.83
C THR A 34 19.51 -3.78 -36.21
N LEU A 35 18.49 -4.01 -35.39
CA LEU A 35 17.92 -2.99 -34.50
C LEU A 35 18.22 -3.40 -33.07
N THR A 36 19.41 -3.04 -32.62
CA THR A 36 19.81 -3.05 -31.21
C THR A 36 20.55 -1.75 -30.94
N GLU A 37 19.85 -0.65 -30.69
CA GLU A 37 20.43 0.48 -29.95
C GLU A 37 19.37 1.27 -29.16
N PRO A 38 19.64 1.62 -27.88
CA PRO A 38 18.70 2.25 -26.93
C PRO A 38 18.51 3.77 -27.11
N LYS A 39 18.99 4.38 -28.19
CA LYS A 39 19.08 5.84 -28.33
C LYS A 39 17.76 6.59 -28.55
N ARG A 40 16.65 5.92 -28.88
CA ARG A 40 15.36 6.58 -29.11
C ARG A 40 14.47 6.73 -27.87
N ILE A 41 14.73 5.99 -26.79
CA ILE A 41 14.03 6.21 -25.51
C ILE A 41 14.54 7.50 -24.85
N ALA A 42 15.85 7.80 -24.97
CA ALA A 42 16.43 9.06 -24.50
C ALA A 42 15.88 10.31 -25.25
N GLN A 43 15.47 10.16 -26.52
CA GLN A 43 14.89 11.26 -27.30
C GLN A 43 13.42 11.55 -26.97
N MET A 44 12.69 10.61 -26.36
CA MET A 44 11.37 10.89 -25.76
C MET A 44 11.48 11.64 -24.42
N PHE A 45 12.61 11.54 -23.71
CA PHE A 45 12.85 12.29 -22.46
C PHE A 45 13.31 13.73 -22.69
N ALA A 46 13.88 14.05 -23.86
CA ALA A 46 14.30 15.42 -24.19
C ALA A 46 13.11 16.38 -24.42
N VAL A 47 11.95 15.86 -24.85
CA VAL A 47 10.72 16.66 -25.08
C VAL A 47 9.93 16.90 -23.79
N ALA A 48 10.07 16.03 -22.78
CA ALA A 48 9.46 16.23 -21.45
C ALA A 48 10.28 17.19 -20.57
N GLY A 49 11.60 17.29 -20.79
CA GLY A 49 12.49 18.18 -20.02
C GLY A 49 12.44 19.66 -20.39
N THR A 50 11.92 20.01 -21.57
CA THR A 50 11.88 21.42 -22.06
C THR A 50 10.53 22.13 -21.83
N LEU A 51 9.51 21.43 -21.33
CA LEU A 51 8.21 22.03 -20.99
C LEU A 51 8.12 22.53 -19.53
N LEU A 52 9.21 22.46 -18.76
CA LEU A 52 9.26 22.81 -17.33
C LEU A 52 9.87 24.19 -17.02
N SER A 53 10.19 25.02 -18.02
CA SER A 53 11.03 26.21 -17.80
C SER A 53 10.47 27.58 -18.21
N THR A 54 9.16 27.74 -18.41
CA THR A 54 8.56 29.08 -18.59
C THR A 54 7.18 29.20 -17.94
N GLY A 55 7.15 29.29 -16.61
CA GLY A 55 6.05 29.89 -15.87
C GLY A 55 6.56 31.16 -15.23
N ALA A 56 6.15 32.32 -15.74
CA ALA A 56 6.44 33.60 -15.11
C ALA A 56 5.86 33.60 -13.68
N LEU A 57 6.71 33.91 -12.70
CA LEU A 57 6.33 34.06 -11.29
C LEU A 57 5.43 35.30 -11.15
N ALA A 58 4.12 35.09 -11.12
CA ALA A 58 3.22 36.01 -10.46
C ALA A 58 3.16 35.61 -8.98
N GLN A 59 3.63 36.49 -8.10
CA GLN A 59 3.41 36.39 -6.66
C GLN A 59 1.90 36.45 -6.40
N THR A 60 1.33 35.36 -5.89
CA THR A 60 0.02 35.37 -5.25
C THR A 60 0.18 34.79 -3.85
N ASP A 61 -0.38 35.49 -2.86
CA ASP A 61 -0.41 35.12 -1.46
C ASP A 61 -0.88 33.67 -1.21
N VAL A 62 -0.45 33.15 -0.05
CA VAL A 62 -0.80 31.84 0.52
C VAL A 62 -2.27 31.48 0.23
N ALA A 63 -2.46 30.35 -0.43
CA ALA A 63 -3.72 29.93 -1.02
C ALA A 63 -4.90 29.95 -0.03
N ASP A 64 -5.85 30.83 -0.31
CA ASP A 64 -7.14 30.83 0.35
C ASP A 64 -8.00 29.63 -0.12
N LEU A 65 -8.17 28.61 0.74
CA LEU A 65 -9.00 27.43 0.46
C LEU A 65 -10.47 27.75 0.23
N THR A 66 -10.96 28.89 0.71
CA THR A 66 -12.33 29.35 0.44
C THR A 66 -12.50 29.89 -0.97
N ALA A 67 -11.40 30.17 -1.68
CA ALA A 67 -11.40 30.54 -3.08
C ALA A 67 -11.37 29.32 -4.04
N LEU A 68 -11.19 28.10 -3.51
CA LEU A 68 -11.23 26.88 -4.32
C LEU A 68 -12.69 26.47 -4.62
N PRO A 69 -12.99 26.02 -5.86
CA PRO A 69 -14.24 25.33 -6.15
C PRO A 69 -14.41 24.10 -5.24
N ILE A 70 -15.62 23.84 -4.77
CA ILE A 70 -15.90 22.77 -3.80
C ILE A 70 -15.54 21.36 -4.34
N GLU A 71 -15.64 21.13 -5.65
CA GLU A 71 -15.17 19.91 -6.33
C GLU A 71 -13.67 19.67 -6.16
N GLN A 72 -12.92 20.77 -6.05
CA GLN A 72 -11.49 20.76 -5.82
C GLN A 72 -11.12 20.55 -4.34
N LEU A 73 -12.05 20.72 -3.43
CA LEU A 73 -11.83 20.47 -2.01
C LEU A 73 -11.98 18.97 -1.71
N MET A 74 -12.82 18.28 -2.49
CA MET A 74 -13.11 16.84 -2.39
C MET A 74 -11.99 15.89 -2.87
N GLN A 75 -10.82 16.35 -3.37
CA GLN A 75 -9.79 15.42 -3.88
C GLN A 75 -8.51 15.35 -3.03
N VAL A 76 -8.44 16.08 -1.90
CA VAL A 76 -7.32 15.97 -0.96
C VAL A 76 -7.32 14.58 -0.31
N GLN A 77 -6.18 13.90 -0.33
CA GLN A 77 -6.02 12.56 0.23
C GLN A 77 -5.32 12.62 1.60
N VAL A 78 -5.96 12.01 2.60
CA VAL A 78 -5.46 11.90 3.98
C VAL A 78 -4.82 10.52 4.22
N VAL A 79 -3.63 10.50 4.82
CA VAL A 79 -2.87 9.28 5.15
C VAL A 79 -2.42 9.28 6.60
N THR A 80 -2.23 8.10 7.18
CA THR A 80 -1.78 7.95 8.59
C THR A 80 -0.43 7.25 8.70
N SER A 81 -0.09 6.42 7.72
CA SER A 81 1.06 5.52 7.82
C SER A 81 2.42 6.21 7.79
N ALA A 82 2.55 7.43 7.27
CA ALA A 82 3.85 8.10 7.21
C ALA A 82 4.35 8.60 8.58
N SER A 83 3.43 9.00 9.47
CA SER A 83 3.74 9.69 10.74
C SER A 83 2.92 9.25 11.96
N LYS A 84 2.09 8.19 11.85
CA LYS A 84 1.18 7.72 12.92
C LYS A 84 0.10 8.73 13.36
N TYR A 85 -0.14 9.79 12.57
CA TYR A 85 -1.30 10.69 12.67
C TYR A 85 -1.83 11.04 11.28
N ALA A 86 -3.08 11.47 11.20
CA ALA A 86 -3.73 11.85 9.95
C ALA A 86 -3.17 13.19 9.42
N GLN A 87 -2.68 13.17 8.19
CA GLN A 87 -2.18 14.35 7.48
C GLN A 87 -2.40 14.21 5.97
N ALA A 88 -2.23 15.30 5.23
CA ALA A 88 -2.30 15.25 3.77
C ALA A 88 -1.09 14.49 3.18
N ALA A 89 -1.31 13.69 2.15
CA ALA A 89 -0.25 12.85 1.55
C ALA A 89 0.94 13.63 0.96
N ASN A 90 0.70 14.88 0.54
CA ASN A 90 1.72 15.79 0.03
C ASN A 90 2.57 16.45 1.14
N GLU A 91 2.09 16.51 2.37
CA GLU A 91 2.84 16.98 3.55
C GLU A 91 3.60 15.83 4.23
N ALA A 92 3.22 14.59 3.96
CA ALA A 92 3.89 13.42 4.49
C ALA A 92 5.36 13.32 4.03
N PRO A 93 6.30 12.91 4.91
CA PRO A 93 7.72 12.77 4.62
C PRO A 93 8.05 11.49 3.80
N ALA A 94 7.20 11.16 2.83
CA ALA A 94 7.31 10.02 1.92
C ALA A 94 6.42 10.22 0.67
N ASN A 95 6.67 9.42 -0.37
CA ASN A 95 5.76 9.28 -1.51
C ASN A 95 4.75 8.16 -1.25
N VAL A 96 3.69 8.45 -0.50
CA VAL A 96 2.71 7.44 -0.07
C VAL A 96 1.85 7.02 -1.26
N SER A 97 1.77 5.71 -1.52
CA SER A 97 0.85 5.13 -2.51
C SER A 97 -0.38 4.57 -1.81
N VAL A 98 -1.57 4.88 -2.32
CA VAL A 98 -2.84 4.41 -1.74
C VAL A 98 -3.65 3.65 -2.77
N VAL A 99 -4.19 2.49 -2.36
CA VAL A 99 -5.13 1.67 -3.13
C VAL A 99 -6.44 1.61 -2.38
N THR A 100 -7.54 2.02 -3.02
CA THR A 100 -8.88 2.04 -2.42
C THR A 100 -9.65 0.74 -2.64
N ALA A 101 -10.71 0.51 -1.86
CA ALA A 101 -11.65 -0.59 -2.07
C ALA A 101 -12.24 -0.60 -3.50
N ALA A 102 -12.49 0.58 -4.07
CA ALA A 102 -12.98 0.72 -5.43
C ALA A 102 -11.95 0.24 -6.48
N ASP A 103 -10.66 0.43 -6.22
CA ASP A 103 -9.59 -0.07 -7.09
C ASP A 103 -9.48 -1.59 -7.01
N ILE A 104 -9.51 -2.15 -5.80
CA ILE A 104 -9.47 -3.60 -5.55
C ILE A 104 -10.56 -4.31 -6.36
N LYS A 105 -11.80 -3.79 -6.30
CA LYS A 105 -12.92 -4.31 -7.08
C LYS A 105 -12.77 -4.11 -8.58
N ALA A 106 -12.40 -2.90 -9.01
CA ALA A 106 -12.32 -2.55 -10.44
C ALA A 106 -11.27 -3.38 -11.19
N TYR A 107 -10.17 -3.73 -10.54
CA TYR A 107 -9.11 -4.57 -11.12
C TYR A 107 -9.26 -6.05 -10.79
N GLY A 108 -10.15 -6.40 -9.86
CA GLY A 108 -10.42 -7.78 -9.46
C GLY A 108 -9.24 -8.41 -8.70
N TRP A 109 -8.53 -7.65 -7.88
CA TRP A 109 -7.45 -8.21 -7.05
C TRP A 109 -8.02 -9.14 -5.98
N ARG A 110 -7.35 -10.28 -5.73
CA ARG A 110 -7.86 -11.34 -4.83
C ARG A 110 -7.02 -11.53 -3.58
N THR A 111 -5.76 -11.13 -3.62
CA THR A 111 -4.82 -11.22 -2.51
C THR A 111 -4.13 -9.88 -2.27
N LEU A 112 -3.51 -9.70 -1.09
CA LEU A 112 -2.70 -8.51 -0.83
C LEU A 112 -1.49 -8.46 -1.77
N ALA A 113 -0.89 -9.60 -2.12
CA ALA A 113 0.18 -9.72 -3.10
C ALA A 113 -0.24 -9.18 -4.49
N ASP A 114 -1.48 -9.42 -4.94
CA ASP A 114 -1.98 -8.85 -6.20
C ASP A 114 -2.00 -7.33 -6.17
N ILE A 115 -2.53 -6.77 -5.06
CA ILE A 115 -2.62 -5.32 -4.83
C ILE A 115 -1.22 -4.70 -4.84
N LEU A 116 -0.32 -5.23 -4.00
CA LEU A 116 1.03 -4.72 -3.83
C LEU A 116 1.87 -4.89 -5.10
N GLY A 117 1.70 -5.98 -5.84
CA GLY A 117 2.37 -6.20 -7.12
C GLY A 117 1.98 -5.20 -8.21
N SER A 118 0.92 -4.41 -8.02
CA SER A 118 0.52 -3.32 -8.92
C SER A 118 1.04 -1.94 -8.50
N LEU A 119 1.64 -1.80 -7.31
CA LEU A 119 2.16 -0.54 -6.82
C LEU A 119 3.52 -0.17 -7.44
N PRO A 120 3.87 1.13 -7.52
CA PRO A 120 5.18 1.59 -7.99
C PRO A 120 6.32 0.99 -7.16
N GLY A 121 7.40 0.59 -7.83
CA GLY A 121 8.59 0.06 -7.17
C GLY A 121 8.46 -1.35 -6.59
N LEU A 122 7.24 -1.92 -6.54
CA LEU A 122 6.97 -3.25 -6.01
C LEU A 122 6.80 -4.32 -7.10
N TYR A 123 7.22 -5.53 -6.76
CA TYR A 123 6.98 -6.73 -7.55
C TYR A 123 6.85 -7.94 -6.63
N THR A 124 6.16 -8.96 -7.13
CA THR A 124 5.96 -10.21 -6.40
C THR A 124 6.63 -11.36 -7.13
N ASN A 125 7.09 -12.34 -6.35
CA ASN A 125 7.44 -13.66 -6.83
C ASN A 125 6.52 -14.68 -6.15
N TYR A 126 6.27 -15.81 -6.82
CA TYR A 126 5.51 -16.93 -6.24
C TYR A 126 6.22 -18.24 -6.51
N ASP A 127 6.63 -18.92 -5.44
CA ASP A 127 7.37 -20.20 -5.49
C ASP A 127 6.43 -21.44 -5.52
N ARG A 128 5.12 -21.21 -5.65
CA ARG A 128 4.02 -22.20 -5.52
C ARG A 128 3.65 -22.62 -4.10
N SER A 129 4.28 -22.02 -3.09
CA SER A 129 3.93 -22.17 -1.68
C SER A 129 3.55 -20.83 -1.08
N TYR A 130 4.38 -19.80 -1.23
CA TYR A 130 4.21 -18.46 -0.67
C TYR A 130 4.50 -17.36 -1.70
N ASN A 131 3.84 -16.21 -1.51
CA ASN A 131 4.18 -15.01 -2.24
C ASN A 131 5.29 -14.28 -1.49
N THR A 132 6.23 -13.70 -2.23
CA THR A 132 7.27 -12.82 -1.68
C THR A 132 7.29 -11.47 -2.39
N LEU A 133 7.68 -10.43 -1.68
CA LEU A 133 7.65 -9.03 -2.08
C LEU A 133 9.05 -8.47 -2.28
N GLY A 134 9.29 -7.94 -3.46
CA GLY A 134 10.46 -7.14 -3.77
C GLY A 134 10.13 -5.66 -3.87
N ALA A 135 11.06 -4.81 -3.42
CA ALA A 135 11.01 -3.36 -3.60
C ALA A 135 12.27 -2.84 -4.27
N ARG A 136 12.11 -1.87 -5.16
CA ARG A 136 13.22 -1.05 -5.70
C ARG A 136 14.40 -1.88 -6.22
N GLY A 137 14.12 -3.06 -6.79
CA GLY A 137 15.14 -3.92 -7.40
C GLY A 137 15.79 -4.88 -6.41
N PHE A 138 15.21 -5.05 -5.23
CA PHE A 138 15.73 -5.95 -4.21
C PHE A 138 14.67 -6.96 -3.81
N LEU A 139 14.97 -8.25 -3.98
CA LEU A 139 14.25 -9.40 -3.41
C LEU A 139 15.23 -10.56 -3.37
N ARG A 140 15.58 -11.05 -2.19
CA ARG A 140 16.32 -12.30 -2.08
C ARG A 140 15.32 -13.45 -2.13
N ALA A 141 15.67 -14.53 -2.80
CA ALA A 141 14.88 -15.74 -2.69
C ALA A 141 15.10 -16.33 -1.28
N GLY A 142 14.05 -16.92 -0.68
CA GLY A 142 14.09 -17.43 0.69
C GLY A 142 14.04 -16.35 1.79
N ASP A 143 13.62 -15.12 1.46
CA ASP A 143 13.68 -13.95 2.36
C ASP A 143 12.46 -13.78 3.29
N TYR A 144 11.44 -14.65 3.17
CA TYR A 144 10.20 -14.62 3.96
C TYR A 144 9.62 -13.22 4.19
N ASP A 145 9.70 -12.29 3.22
CA ASP A 145 9.21 -10.91 3.35
C ASP A 145 9.63 -10.16 4.64
N THR A 146 10.78 -10.52 5.22
CA THR A 146 11.23 -9.99 6.52
C THR A 146 11.60 -8.50 6.50
N ARG A 147 11.65 -7.89 5.31
CA ARG A 147 12.07 -6.49 5.07
C ARG A 147 10.91 -5.52 4.83
N PHE A 148 9.68 -5.99 5.04
CA PHE A 148 8.48 -5.15 5.08
C PHE A 148 7.80 -5.24 6.44
N LEU A 149 7.29 -4.10 6.90
CA LEU A 149 6.39 -4.06 8.04
C LEU A 149 4.94 -4.09 7.54
N LEU A 150 4.18 -5.09 7.99
CA LEU A 150 2.76 -5.20 7.69
C LEU A 150 1.90 -4.81 8.89
N LEU A 151 1.03 -3.83 8.67
CA LEU A 151 0.09 -3.30 9.65
C LEU A 151 -1.35 -3.56 9.23
N ILE A 152 -2.21 -3.89 10.20
CA ILE A 152 -3.68 -3.83 10.06
C ILE A 152 -4.20 -2.81 11.06
N ASP A 153 -4.84 -1.74 10.58
CA ASP A 153 -5.29 -0.60 11.40
C ASP A 153 -4.16 -0.06 12.30
N GLY A 154 -2.94 -0.04 11.77
CA GLY A 154 -1.71 0.38 12.46
C GLY A 154 -1.11 -0.63 13.44
N HIS A 155 -1.63 -1.85 13.57
CA HIS A 155 -1.08 -2.93 14.41
C HIS A 155 -0.17 -3.86 13.62
N ARG A 156 1.05 -4.12 14.12
CA ARG A 156 2.04 -5.04 13.52
C ARG A 156 1.52 -6.47 13.49
N THR A 157 1.62 -7.11 12.34
CA THR A 157 1.16 -8.50 12.12
C THR A 157 2.27 -9.49 11.76
N ASN A 158 3.52 -9.00 11.60
CA ASN A 158 4.69 -9.86 11.43
C ASN A 158 4.85 -10.79 12.65
N ASP A 159 5.10 -12.09 12.42
CA ASP A 159 5.27 -13.07 13.50
C ASP A 159 6.70 -13.07 14.07
N PRO A 160 6.92 -13.38 15.36
CA PRO A 160 8.26 -13.29 15.98
C PRO A 160 9.34 -14.24 15.44
N ILE A 161 8.97 -15.42 14.90
CA ILE A 161 9.95 -16.43 14.47
C ILE A 161 10.60 -16.04 13.14
N PHE A 162 9.78 -15.76 12.12
CA PHE A 162 10.27 -15.40 10.79
C PHE A 162 10.32 -13.89 10.60
N ASP A 163 9.59 -13.11 11.40
CA ASP A 163 9.43 -11.65 11.22
C ASP A 163 8.83 -11.29 9.84
N GLN A 164 8.06 -12.22 9.25
CA GLN A 164 7.55 -12.16 7.88
C GLN A 164 6.25 -11.34 7.74
N ALA A 165 6.09 -10.68 6.60
CA ALA A 165 4.83 -10.06 6.20
C ALA A 165 3.97 -11.07 5.40
N ALA A 166 2.80 -11.43 5.93
CA ALA A 166 1.85 -12.33 5.26
C ALA A 166 1.01 -11.60 4.21
N VAL A 167 1.27 -11.85 2.93
CA VAL A 167 0.66 -11.10 1.82
C VAL A 167 -0.08 -11.97 0.81
N GLY A 168 0.07 -13.28 0.88
CA GLY A 168 -0.66 -14.24 0.08
C GLY A 168 -2.02 -14.62 0.68
N THR A 169 -2.41 -15.87 0.46
CA THR A 169 -3.65 -16.44 1.01
C THR A 169 -3.52 -16.76 2.51
N GLU A 170 -2.33 -16.71 3.07
CA GLU A 170 -2.07 -16.83 4.51
C GLU A 170 -2.36 -15.53 5.28
N ALA A 171 -2.71 -14.43 4.59
CA ALA A 171 -3.12 -13.18 5.23
C ALA A 171 -4.47 -13.33 5.98
N ILE A 172 -4.57 -12.67 7.13
CA ILE A 172 -5.74 -12.70 8.04
C ILE A 172 -7.02 -12.14 7.40
N LEU A 173 -6.88 -11.20 6.46
CA LEU A 173 -8.00 -10.46 5.88
C LEU A 173 -8.37 -10.98 4.50
N ASN A 174 -9.69 -11.11 4.26
CA ASN A 174 -10.22 -11.12 2.91
C ASN A 174 -10.15 -9.69 2.33
N VAL A 175 -9.70 -9.53 1.09
CA VAL A 175 -9.52 -8.22 0.45
C VAL A 175 -10.81 -7.39 0.36
N ASP A 176 -11.99 -8.02 0.38
CA ASP A 176 -13.28 -7.31 0.41
C ASP A 176 -13.50 -6.50 1.69
N LEU A 177 -12.79 -6.82 2.78
CA LEU A 177 -12.87 -6.11 4.06
C LEU A 177 -11.90 -4.91 4.13
N ILE A 178 -11.07 -4.72 3.11
CA ILE A 178 -10.12 -3.61 3.03
C ILE A 178 -10.87 -2.36 2.57
N GLU A 179 -10.74 -1.27 3.33
CA GLU A 179 -11.15 0.06 2.91
C GLU A 179 -10.08 0.66 2.00
N ARG A 180 -8.81 0.56 2.42
CA ARG A 180 -7.64 0.92 1.61
C ARG A 180 -6.36 0.25 2.08
N VAL A 181 -5.37 0.22 1.20
CA VAL A 181 -3.98 -0.13 1.50
C VAL A 181 -3.11 1.12 1.31
N GLU A 182 -2.37 1.50 2.35
CA GLU A 182 -1.35 2.55 2.31
C GLU A 182 0.04 1.88 2.24
N TYR A 183 0.85 2.24 1.24
CA TYR A 183 2.25 1.83 1.13
C TYR A 183 3.17 3.04 1.24
N VAL A 184 4.06 3.02 2.23
CA VAL A 184 5.08 4.05 2.47
C VAL A 184 6.44 3.46 2.08
N PRO A 185 6.99 3.81 0.90
CA PRO A 185 8.26 3.27 0.44
C PRO A 185 9.45 3.83 1.24
N GLY A 186 10.50 3.02 1.38
CA GLY A 186 11.77 3.41 1.96
C GLY A 186 11.87 3.13 3.47
N ALA A 187 12.81 3.83 4.12
CA ALA A 187 13.18 3.58 5.51
C ALA A 187 12.14 4.12 6.49
N GLY A 188 11.39 3.23 7.15
CA GLY A 188 10.30 3.56 8.08
C GLY A 188 10.60 3.33 9.57
N SER A 189 11.80 2.87 9.93
CA SER A 189 12.10 2.50 11.33
C SER A 189 12.07 3.68 12.30
N ALA A 190 12.27 4.93 11.87
CA ALA A 190 12.16 6.10 12.73
C ALA A 190 10.78 6.26 13.41
N VAL A 191 9.75 5.58 12.89
CA VAL A 191 8.40 5.60 13.45
C VAL A 191 7.96 4.20 13.90
N TYR A 192 8.38 3.14 13.21
CA TYR A 192 7.85 1.79 13.42
C TYR A 192 8.86 0.72 13.86
N GLY A 193 10.15 1.06 13.99
CA GLY A 193 11.18 0.10 14.40
C GLY A 193 11.54 -0.93 13.32
N SER A 194 11.82 -2.17 13.74
CA SER A 194 12.35 -3.22 12.88
C SER A 194 11.45 -3.59 11.69
N ASN A 195 12.02 -4.22 10.65
CA ASN A 195 11.36 -4.70 9.42
C ASN A 195 10.83 -3.62 8.47
N ALA A 196 10.71 -2.36 8.89
CA ALA A 196 10.37 -1.23 8.01
C ALA A 196 11.55 -0.79 7.10
N LEU A 197 12.24 -1.77 6.50
CA LEU A 197 13.47 -1.59 5.74
C LEU A 197 13.16 -1.08 4.32
N PHE A 198 12.25 -1.75 3.63
CA PHE A 198 11.79 -1.36 2.29
C PHE A 198 10.50 -0.55 2.30
N GLY A 199 9.75 -0.61 3.39
CA GLY A 199 8.59 0.24 3.59
C GLY A 199 7.64 -0.31 4.63
N VAL A 200 6.56 0.44 4.82
CA VAL A 200 5.44 0.10 5.68
C VAL A 200 4.22 -0.11 4.81
N ILE A 201 3.55 -1.24 4.98
CA ILE A 201 2.27 -1.56 4.35
C ILE A 201 1.22 -1.51 5.46
N ASN A 202 0.22 -0.65 5.33
CA ASN A 202 -0.86 -0.55 6.30
C ASN A 202 -2.21 -0.77 5.63
N ILE A 203 -2.94 -1.76 6.13
CA ILE A 203 -4.27 -2.10 5.69
C ILE A 203 -5.25 -1.40 6.63
N ILE A 204 -6.07 -0.52 6.08
CA ILE A 204 -7.18 0.08 6.80
C ILE A 204 -8.43 -0.73 6.50
N THR A 205 -9.08 -1.24 7.55
CA THR A 205 -10.24 -2.14 7.39
C THR A 205 -11.55 -1.39 7.50
N LYS A 206 -12.52 -1.83 6.71
CA LYS A 206 -13.90 -1.34 6.74
C LYS A 206 -14.48 -1.43 8.15
N ARG A 207 -15.46 -0.58 8.42
CA ARG A 207 -16.23 -0.52 9.67
C ARG A 207 -17.66 -1.00 9.47
N GLY A 208 -18.39 -1.18 10.56
CA GLY A 208 -19.78 -1.67 10.53
C GLY A 208 -20.70 -0.86 9.63
N ARG A 209 -20.56 0.47 9.64
CA ARG A 209 -21.33 1.40 8.80
C ARG A 209 -21.03 1.29 7.31
N ASP A 210 -19.86 0.78 6.94
CA ASP A 210 -19.46 0.64 5.53
C ASP A 210 -20.12 -0.61 4.90
N ILE A 211 -20.68 -1.49 5.73
CA ILE A 211 -21.47 -2.66 5.31
C ILE A 211 -22.97 -2.39 5.46
N ASP A 212 -23.38 -1.80 6.59
CA ASP A 212 -24.76 -1.41 6.94
C ASP A 212 -25.82 -2.48 6.62
N GLY A 213 -25.66 -3.67 7.19
CA GLY A 213 -26.55 -4.80 7.02
C GLY A 213 -25.80 -6.10 6.86
N VAL A 214 -26.31 -6.97 5.98
CA VAL A 214 -25.70 -8.25 5.62
C VAL A 214 -25.25 -8.19 4.17
N GLN A 215 -24.02 -8.63 3.91
CA GLN A 215 -23.48 -8.79 2.58
C GLN A 215 -22.95 -10.21 2.42
N ALA A 216 -23.37 -10.89 1.35
CA ALA A 216 -22.85 -12.20 0.99
C ALA A 216 -22.20 -12.11 -0.40
N SER A 217 -21.09 -12.83 -0.59
CA SER A 217 -20.46 -13.00 -1.90
C SER A 217 -20.10 -14.46 -2.13
N ALA A 218 -20.17 -14.87 -3.39
CA ALA A 218 -19.72 -16.17 -3.86
C ALA A 218 -19.02 -15.99 -5.22
N SER A 219 -17.94 -16.71 -5.44
CA SER A 219 -17.14 -16.67 -6.65
C SER A 219 -16.76 -18.08 -7.09
N THR A 220 -16.63 -18.28 -8.40
CA THR A 220 -16.00 -19.48 -8.96
C THR A 220 -15.06 -19.11 -10.12
N GLY A 221 -14.09 -19.96 -10.41
CA GLY A 221 -13.13 -19.74 -11.48
C GLY A 221 -12.49 -21.01 -12.01
N SER A 222 -11.45 -20.83 -12.83
CA SER A 222 -10.67 -21.92 -13.41
C SER A 222 -10.19 -22.93 -12.36
N ALA A 223 -10.06 -24.19 -12.78
CA ALA A 223 -9.70 -25.31 -11.91
C ALA A 223 -10.67 -25.50 -10.71
N ASN A 224 -11.94 -25.15 -10.90
CA ASN A 224 -12.99 -25.25 -9.87
C ASN A 224 -12.67 -24.48 -8.58
N ALA A 225 -11.89 -23.40 -8.66
CA ALA A 225 -11.68 -22.51 -7.53
C ALA A 225 -13.02 -21.91 -7.08
N ARG A 226 -13.23 -21.81 -5.77
CA ARG A 226 -14.47 -21.33 -5.15
C ARG A 226 -14.14 -20.45 -3.96
N ASP A 227 -14.84 -19.34 -3.87
CA ASP A 227 -14.74 -18.42 -2.73
C ASP A 227 -16.15 -18.10 -2.23
N ALA A 228 -16.32 -17.99 -0.92
CA ALA A 228 -17.55 -17.50 -0.32
C ALA A 228 -17.26 -16.64 0.90
N ARG A 229 -18.05 -15.58 1.09
CA ARG A 229 -17.97 -14.69 2.25
C ARG A 229 -19.36 -14.29 2.70
N VAL A 230 -19.53 -14.17 4.01
CA VAL A 230 -20.66 -13.49 4.63
C VAL A 230 -20.11 -12.47 5.60
N THR A 231 -20.60 -11.24 5.51
CA THR A 231 -20.25 -10.15 6.42
C THR A 231 -21.52 -9.49 6.91
N TRP A 232 -21.61 -9.26 8.20
CA TRP A 232 -22.60 -8.39 8.81
C TRP A 232 -21.90 -7.19 9.40
N GLY A 233 -22.47 -6.00 9.25
CA GLY A 233 -21.95 -4.82 9.92
C GLY A 233 -23.06 -3.82 10.20
N LYS A 234 -22.99 -3.15 11.36
CA LYS A 234 -23.97 -2.13 11.73
C LYS A 234 -23.40 -1.15 12.73
N ARG A 235 -23.82 0.11 12.64
CA ARG A 235 -23.69 1.09 13.71
C ARG A 235 -25.05 1.21 14.42
N ALA A 236 -25.08 0.91 15.71
CA ALA A 236 -26.24 1.07 16.56
C ALA A 236 -26.45 2.54 16.95
N GLU A 237 -27.67 2.89 17.34
CA GLU A 237 -28.04 4.26 17.74
C GLU A 237 -27.25 4.77 18.94
N ASN A 238 -26.84 3.87 19.84
CA ASN A 238 -25.98 4.21 20.98
C ASN A 238 -24.52 4.51 20.58
N GLY A 239 -24.18 4.49 19.28
CA GLY A 239 -22.84 4.75 18.76
C GLY A 239 -21.93 3.52 18.73
N ALA A 240 -22.35 2.38 19.25
CA ALA A 240 -21.61 1.12 19.11
C ALA A 240 -21.61 0.68 17.65
N GLU A 241 -20.48 0.22 17.15
CA GLU A 241 -20.31 -0.19 15.77
C GLU A 241 -19.63 -1.55 15.72
N TRP A 242 -20.18 -2.44 14.89
CA TRP A 242 -19.73 -3.83 14.79
C TRP A 242 -19.64 -4.26 13.34
N LEU A 243 -18.62 -5.05 13.02
CA LEU A 243 -18.46 -5.78 11.78
C LEU A 243 -18.02 -7.20 12.13
N LEU A 244 -18.70 -8.20 11.56
CA LEU A 244 -18.41 -9.62 11.70
C LEU A 244 -18.34 -10.23 10.31
N SER A 245 -17.30 -11.00 10.01
CA SER A 245 -17.11 -11.61 8.70
C SER A 245 -16.55 -13.02 8.82
N ALA A 246 -17.07 -13.91 7.99
CA ALA A 246 -16.53 -15.24 7.76
C ALA A 246 -16.29 -15.44 6.26
N SER A 247 -15.17 -16.05 5.87
CA SER A 247 -14.91 -16.39 4.47
C SER A 247 -14.17 -17.70 4.32
N VAL A 248 -14.40 -18.36 3.19
CA VAL A 248 -13.73 -19.58 2.78
C VAL A 248 -13.24 -19.44 1.34
N ASN A 249 -12.08 -20.01 1.07
CA ASN A 249 -11.49 -20.11 -0.26
C ASN A 249 -11.05 -21.57 -0.44
N ASP A 250 -11.42 -22.19 -1.54
CA ASP A 250 -11.03 -23.55 -1.91
C ASP A 250 -10.63 -23.56 -3.38
N ALA A 251 -9.34 -23.72 -3.63
CA ALA A 251 -8.78 -23.92 -4.95
C ALA A 251 -8.15 -25.31 -5.00
N PRO A 252 -8.76 -26.29 -5.71
CA PRO A 252 -8.15 -27.61 -5.92
C PRO A 252 -6.80 -27.59 -6.64
N GLY A 253 -6.46 -26.48 -7.30
CA GLY A 253 -5.22 -26.34 -8.06
C GLY A 253 -5.30 -27.02 -9.43
N ARG A 254 -4.22 -26.90 -10.20
CA ARG A 254 -4.07 -27.54 -11.51
C ARG A 254 -2.88 -28.50 -11.48
N ASP A 255 -2.87 -29.46 -12.37
CA ASP A 255 -1.68 -30.28 -12.60
C ASP A 255 -0.55 -29.42 -13.17
N LEU A 256 0.66 -29.61 -12.64
CA LEU A 256 1.84 -28.82 -13.01
C LEU A 256 2.93 -29.74 -13.54
N TYR A 257 3.49 -29.39 -14.69
CA TYR A 257 4.64 -30.09 -15.26
C TYR A 257 5.95 -29.40 -14.91
N PHE A 258 6.87 -30.16 -14.32
CA PHE A 258 8.22 -29.78 -13.95
C PHE A 258 9.22 -30.67 -14.69
N PRO A 259 9.89 -30.15 -15.73
CA PRO A 259 10.80 -30.95 -16.55
C PRO A 259 11.98 -31.53 -15.76
N GLU A 260 12.36 -30.93 -14.64
CA GLU A 260 13.44 -31.36 -13.75
C GLU A 260 13.14 -32.73 -13.10
N PHE A 261 11.85 -33.05 -12.92
CA PHE A 261 11.39 -34.30 -12.33
C PHE A 261 10.90 -35.32 -13.37
N ASN A 262 11.06 -35.04 -14.67
CA ASN A 262 10.74 -36.01 -15.72
C ASN A 262 11.90 -36.98 -15.90
N GLN A 263 11.78 -38.15 -15.26
CA GLN A 263 12.77 -39.21 -15.23
C GLN A 263 12.12 -40.52 -15.71
N PRO A 264 12.47 -41.02 -16.91
CA PRO A 264 11.86 -42.22 -17.49
C PRO A 264 11.88 -43.41 -16.51
N GLY A 265 10.71 -44.01 -16.27
CA GLY A 265 10.55 -45.14 -15.35
C GLY A 265 10.43 -44.77 -13.86
N VAL A 266 10.62 -43.50 -13.49
CA VAL A 266 10.53 -43.02 -12.09
C VAL A 266 9.40 -42.00 -11.92
N SER A 267 9.36 -40.97 -12.77
CA SER A 267 8.38 -39.88 -12.70
C SER A 267 8.18 -39.27 -14.09
N ASP A 268 6.95 -38.91 -14.43
CA ASP A 268 6.64 -38.19 -15.68
C ASP A 268 6.76 -36.66 -15.56
N GLY A 269 7.26 -36.19 -14.41
CA GLY A 269 7.44 -34.77 -14.11
C GLY A 269 6.13 -34.01 -13.86
N VAL A 270 4.99 -34.69 -13.68
CA VAL A 270 3.71 -34.01 -13.41
C VAL A 270 3.32 -34.14 -11.94
N ALA A 271 3.21 -32.99 -11.27
CA ALA A 271 2.61 -32.86 -9.94
C ALA A 271 1.08 -32.76 -10.10
N ARG A 272 0.36 -33.82 -9.72
CA ARG A 272 -1.08 -34.00 -9.94
C ARG A 272 -1.89 -33.67 -8.71
N GLY A 273 -2.80 -32.70 -8.82
CA GLY A 273 -3.60 -32.25 -7.68
C GLY A 273 -2.78 -31.72 -6.50
N MET A 274 -1.51 -31.36 -6.73
CA MET A 274 -0.58 -30.91 -5.68
C MET A 274 -0.63 -29.39 -5.45
N ASP A 275 -1.19 -28.61 -6.37
CA ASP A 275 -1.22 -27.15 -6.30
C ASP A 275 -2.49 -26.59 -5.63
N PHE A 276 -3.12 -27.36 -4.74
CA PHE A 276 -4.31 -26.89 -4.03
C PHE A 276 -3.96 -25.80 -3.01
N ASP A 277 -4.86 -24.83 -2.80
CA ASP A 277 -4.78 -23.78 -1.78
C ASP A 277 -6.17 -23.58 -1.15
N ARG A 278 -6.26 -23.73 0.17
CA ARG A 278 -7.52 -23.67 0.92
C ARG A 278 -7.34 -22.76 2.12
N ALA A 279 -8.28 -21.86 2.36
CA ALA A 279 -8.23 -20.96 3.50
C ALA A 279 -9.62 -20.73 4.11
N LYS A 280 -9.66 -20.61 5.45
CA LYS A 280 -10.84 -20.19 6.21
C LYS A 280 -10.47 -18.99 7.05
N ARG A 281 -11.31 -17.96 7.08
CA ARG A 281 -11.05 -16.73 7.84
C ARG A 281 -12.25 -16.29 8.64
N LEU A 282 -11.98 -15.77 9.82
CA LEU A 282 -12.93 -15.04 10.66
C LEU A 282 -12.34 -13.66 10.96
N PHE A 283 -13.18 -12.63 10.91
CA PHE A 283 -12.78 -11.28 11.25
C PHE A 283 -13.91 -10.58 12.00
N ALA A 284 -13.57 -9.87 13.07
CA ALA A 284 -14.50 -9.05 13.82
C ALA A 284 -13.85 -7.71 14.16
N LYS A 285 -14.61 -6.63 14.04
CA LYS A 285 -14.20 -5.27 14.43
C LYS A 285 -15.34 -4.62 15.19
N GLY A 286 -15.01 -4.02 16.33
CA GLY A 286 -15.98 -3.36 17.20
C GLY A 286 -15.45 -2.00 17.65
N SER A 287 -16.32 -1.01 17.83
CA SER A 287 -15.94 0.24 18.49
C SER A 287 -17.11 0.83 19.26
N PHE A 288 -16.84 1.44 20.40
CA PHE A 288 -17.82 2.15 21.21
C PHE A 288 -17.13 3.28 21.98
N GLY A 289 -17.59 4.52 21.75
CA GLY A 289 -16.94 5.71 22.28
C GLY A 289 -15.48 5.79 21.84
N GLU A 290 -14.58 5.86 22.83
CA GLU A 290 -13.13 5.94 22.67
C GLU A 290 -12.45 4.58 22.47
N PHE A 291 -13.20 3.50 22.64
CA PHE A 291 -12.68 2.14 22.59
C PHE A 291 -12.93 1.50 21.24
N GLY A 292 -11.94 0.75 20.78
CA GLY A 292 -12.02 -0.09 19.59
C GLY A 292 -11.43 -1.46 19.87
N MET A 293 -11.87 -2.46 19.12
CA MET A 293 -11.25 -3.76 19.12
C MET A 293 -11.30 -4.41 17.74
N THR A 294 -10.38 -5.32 17.50
CA THR A 294 -10.30 -6.10 16.27
C THR A 294 -9.82 -7.50 16.60
N PHE A 295 -10.47 -8.50 16.01
CA PHE A 295 -10.10 -9.90 16.06
C PHE A 295 -9.96 -10.43 14.63
N GLY A 296 -8.93 -11.23 14.39
CA GLY A 296 -8.69 -11.89 13.13
C GLY A 296 -8.20 -13.31 13.33
N TYR A 297 -8.65 -14.21 12.46
CA TYR A 297 -8.23 -15.60 12.39
C TYR A 297 -8.15 -16.05 10.94
N VAL A 298 -7.09 -16.79 10.60
CA VAL A 298 -6.96 -17.51 9.34
C VAL A 298 -6.36 -18.88 9.60
N ASP A 299 -6.86 -19.87 8.87
CA ASP A 299 -6.30 -21.21 8.75
C ASP A 299 -6.20 -21.54 7.27
N ARG A 300 -4.97 -21.79 6.81
CA ARG A 300 -4.65 -22.06 5.41
C ARG A 300 -3.97 -23.42 5.30
N THR A 301 -4.31 -24.19 4.28
CA THR A 301 -3.58 -25.39 3.85
C THR A 301 -3.21 -25.26 2.37
N LYS A 302 -1.92 -25.44 2.05
CA LYS A 302 -1.36 -25.38 0.69
C LYS A 302 -0.64 -26.68 0.37
N GLY A 303 -0.95 -27.29 -0.77
CA GLY A 303 -0.14 -28.40 -1.28
C GLY A 303 1.19 -27.90 -1.85
N VAL A 304 2.25 -28.70 -1.74
CA VAL A 304 3.60 -28.30 -2.18
C VAL A 304 3.97 -29.05 -3.47
N PRO A 305 3.74 -28.46 -4.67
CA PRO A 305 3.95 -29.16 -5.94
C PRO A 305 5.43 -29.14 -6.41
N THR A 306 6.28 -28.36 -5.76
CA THR A 306 7.66 -28.08 -6.21
C THR A 306 8.71 -28.99 -5.59
N ALA A 307 8.34 -29.81 -4.61
CA ALA A 307 9.27 -30.70 -3.92
C ALA A 307 10.58 -30.02 -3.45
N PRO A 308 10.51 -28.92 -2.65
CA PRO A 308 11.69 -28.33 -2.03
C PRO A 308 12.42 -29.31 -1.11
N TYR A 309 13.68 -29.00 -0.83
CA TYR A 309 14.57 -29.75 0.07
C TYR A 309 14.79 -31.20 -0.38
N ASP A 310 14.80 -31.45 -1.69
CA ASP A 310 14.95 -32.78 -2.30
C ASP A 310 13.93 -33.82 -1.81
N GLN A 311 12.76 -33.36 -1.35
CA GLN A 311 11.68 -34.26 -0.96
C GLN A 311 11.13 -35.04 -2.17
N SER A 312 10.31 -36.05 -1.88
CA SER A 312 9.66 -36.88 -2.88
C SER A 312 8.71 -36.04 -3.75
N PHE A 313 8.91 -36.11 -5.06
CA PHE A 313 8.06 -35.42 -6.02
C PHE A 313 6.67 -36.06 -6.11
N ASN A 314 5.64 -35.20 -6.20
CA ASN A 314 4.25 -35.62 -6.40
C ASN A 314 3.68 -36.54 -5.29
N ASP A 315 4.14 -36.39 -4.04
CA ASP A 315 3.55 -37.08 -2.89
C ASP A 315 2.44 -36.22 -2.25
N PRO A 316 1.18 -36.69 -2.20
CA PRO A 316 0.03 -35.91 -1.72
C PRO A 316 0.07 -35.58 -0.23
N ARG A 317 1.00 -36.18 0.54
CA ARG A 317 1.18 -35.86 1.95
C ARG A 317 1.98 -34.57 2.15
N SER A 318 2.72 -34.11 1.14
CA SER A 318 3.52 -32.88 1.22
C SER A 318 2.66 -31.62 1.18
N ARG A 319 2.66 -30.84 2.26
CA ARG A 319 1.79 -29.66 2.44
C ARG A 319 2.36 -28.67 3.46
N ALA A 320 1.92 -27.42 3.35
CA ALA A 320 2.11 -26.38 4.36
C ALA A 320 0.77 -25.98 4.98
N VAL A 321 0.76 -25.71 6.29
CA VAL A 321 -0.39 -25.21 7.04
C VAL A 321 0.03 -23.95 7.78
N ASP A 322 -0.76 -22.89 7.64
CA ASP A 322 -0.54 -21.60 8.31
C ASP A 322 -1.79 -21.23 9.12
N THR A 323 -1.65 -21.06 10.42
CA THR A 323 -2.73 -20.60 11.30
C THR A 323 -2.31 -19.33 12.02
N ARG A 324 -3.05 -18.23 11.84
CA ARG A 324 -2.77 -16.94 12.50
C ARG A 324 -3.97 -16.47 13.30
N HIS A 325 -3.69 -15.92 14.48
CA HIS A 325 -4.64 -15.24 15.35
C HIS A 325 -4.14 -13.84 15.64
N MET A 326 -5.06 -12.88 15.69
CA MET A 326 -4.77 -11.49 16.04
C MET A 326 -5.90 -10.97 16.92
N PHE A 327 -5.54 -10.29 18.00
CA PHE A 327 -6.44 -9.47 18.80
C PHE A 327 -5.79 -8.11 19.05
N ASN A 328 -6.58 -7.06 18.90
CA ASN A 328 -6.16 -5.69 19.10
C ASN A 328 -7.26 -4.94 19.86
N GLY A 329 -6.90 -4.25 20.94
CA GLY A 329 -7.77 -3.34 21.68
C GLY A 329 -7.16 -1.94 21.68
N THR A 330 -7.94 -0.93 21.33
CA THR A 330 -7.49 0.46 21.22
C THR A 330 -8.31 1.37 22.10
N TRP A 331 -7.67 2.35 22.70
CA TRP A 331 -8.30 3.48 23.38
C TRP A 331 -7.71 4.78 22.82
N GLN A 332 -8.56 5.75 22.50
CA GLN A 332 -8.16 7.06 21.96
C GLN A 332 -8.95 8.16 22.65
N HIS A 333 -8.25 9.14 23.21
CA HIS A 333 -8.86 10.22 23.97
C HIS A 333 -8.24 11.56 23.56
N ALA A 334 -9.09 12.51 23.18
CA ALA A 334 -8.71 13.89 22.97
C ALA A 334 -8.71 14.60 24.34
N VAL A 335 -7.53 14.89 24.86
CA VAL A 335 -7.37 15.58 26.15
C VAL A 335 -7.85 17.03 26.04
N ASP A 336 -7.57 17.65 24.90
CA ASP A 336 -8.03 18.97 24.47
C ASP A 336 -7.95 19.09 22.94
N ASP A 337 -8.32 20.24 22.38
CA ASP A 337 -8.35 20.49 20.92
C ASP A 337 -6.97 20.39 20.23
N THR A 338 -5.88 20.31 21.01
CA THR A 338 -4.51 20.28 20.51
C THR A 338 -3.77 18.98 20.84
N THR A 339 -4.32 18.14 21.72
CA THR A 339 -3.58 17.02 22.32
C THR A 339 -4.42 15.75 22.36
N ASP A 340 -3.94 14.72 21.66
CA ASP A 340 -4.54 13.39 21.59
C ASP A 340 -3.62 12.36 22.26
N VAL A 341 -4.21 11.49 23.08
CA VAL A 341 -3.53 10.33 23.66
C VAL A 341 -4.19 9.06 23.15
N SER A 342 -3.40 8.04 22.87
CA SER A 342 -3.91 6.72 22.52
C SER A 342 -3.09 5.61 23.13
N ALA A 343 -3.78 4.55 23.51
CA ALA A 343 -3.18 3.31 23.97
C ALA A 343 -3.69 2.16 23.09
N ARG A 344 -2.83 1.18 22.88
CA ARG A 344 -3.16 -0.04 22.16
C ARG A 344 -2.63 -1.24 22.93
N LEU A 345 -3.45 -2.25 23.14
CA LEU A 345 -3.05 -3.57 23.61
C LEU A 345 -3.24 -4.56 22.47
N PHE A 346 -2.29 -5.46 22.29
CA PHE A 346 -2.37 -6.46 21.25
C PHE A 346 -1.88 -7.83 21.70
N TRP A 347 -2.41 -8.86 21.05
CA TRP A 347 -2.01 -10.25 21.22
C TRP A 347 -2.06 -10.95 19.86
N GLY A 348 -1.10 -11.83 19.60
CA GLY A 348 -1.06 -12.62 18.40
C GLY A 348 -0.53 -14.02 18.65
N ARG A 349 -0.89 -14.94 17.75
CA ARG A 349 -0.31 -16.28 17.68
C ARG A 349 -0.18 -16.69 16.23
N TYR A 350 0.95 -17.28 15.90
CA TYR A 350 1.19 -17.90 14.60
C TYR A 350 1.67 -19.33 14.79
N THR A 351 1.03 -20.26 14.11
CA THR A 351 1.48 -21.64 14.01
C THR A 351 1.67 -21.99 12.54
N SER A 352 2.81 -22.56 12.20
CA SER A 352 3.10 -23.09 10.88
C SER A 352 3.50 -24.55 10.99
N LEU A 353 3.05 -25.36 10.04
CA LEU A 353 3.40 -26.76 9.93
C LEU A 353 3.74 -27.10 8.48
N GLY A 354 4.94 -27.64 8.26
CA GLY A 354 5.38 -28.18 6.97
C GLY A 354 5.50 -29.69 7.06
N ASP A 355 4.75 -30.42 6.22
CA ASP A 355 4.91 -31.86 6.03
C ASP A 355 5.76 -32.09 4.76
N TYR A 356 6.93 -32.72 4.93
CA TYR A 356 7.86 -33.05 3.84
C TYR A 356 8.10 -34.56 3.79
N THR A 357 8.18 -35.13 2.59
CA THR A 357 8.21 -36.60 2.40
C THR A 357 9.53 -37.07 1.79
N TYR A 358 10.19 -38.07 2.35
CA TYR A 358 11.50 -38.55 1.87
C TYR A 358 11.48 -40.05 1.53
N ASN A 359 12.27 -40.47 0.53
CA ASN A 359 12.45 -41.86 0.10
C ASN A 359 13.94 -42.14 -0.21
N PRO A 360 14.47 -43.37 -0.01
CA PRO A 360 13.84 -44.60 0.51
C PRO A 360 13.77 -44.61 2.06
N PRO A 361 13.26 -45.68 2.71
CA PRO A 361 12.83 -45.65 4.10
C PRO A 361 13.84 -45.14 5.17
N PRO A 362 13.34 -44.70 6.34
CA PRO A 362 11.95 -44.87 6.78
C PRO A 362 11.04 -43.93 6.00
N ALA A 363 10.04 -44.48 5.31
CA ALA A 363 9.15 -43.70 4.47
C ALA A 363 8.20 -42.93 5.39
N GLY A 364 8.72 -41.83 5.94
CA GLY A 364 8.09 -41.02 6.97
C GLY A 364 7.81 -39.61 6.46
N ILE A 365 6.91 -38.92 7.16
CA ILE A 365 6.77 -37.48 7.03
C ILE A 365 7.76 -36.85 8.01
N ASN A 366 8.71 -36.07 7.50
CA ASN A 366 9.45 -35.10 8.29
C ASN A 366 8.56 -33.87 8.49
N ARG A 367 8.42 -33.42 9.72
CA ARG A 367 7.52 -32.34 10.09
C ARG A 367 8.28 -31.21 10.74
N ASP A 368 8.15 -30.03 10.14
CA ASP A 368 8.49 -28.77 10.76
C ASP A 368 7.27 -28.17 11.46
N VAL A 369 7.45 -27.70 12.69
CA VAL A 369 6.43 -26.96 13.44
C VAL A 369 7.03 -25.71 14.06
N PHE A 370 6.47 -24.57 13.69
CA PHE A 370 6.77 -23.26 14.28
C PHE A 370 5.53 -22.79 15.05
N ASP A 371 5.66 -22.45 16.32
CA ASP A 371 4.55 -22.02 17.16
C ASP A 371 4.97 -20.86 18.05
N THR A 372 4.51 -19.66 17.70
CA THR A 372 4.85 -18.41 18.38
C THR A 372 3.61 -17.67 18.87
N ALA A 373 3.69 -17.08 20.06
CA ALA A 373 2.65 -16.24 20.63
C ALA A 373 3.24 -15.06 21.40
N TRP A 374 2.63 -13.89 21.22
CA TRP A 374 3.13 -12.63 21.73
C TRP A 374 1.99 -11.72 22.20
N TYR A 375 2.32 -10.80 23.11
CA TYR A 375 1.47 -9.67 23.45
C TYR A 375 2.29 -8.41 23.60
N GLY A 376 1.63 -7.26 23.53
CA GLY A 376 2.30 -5.99 23.71
C GLY A 376 1.37 -4.82 23.88
N THR A 377 1.99 -3.65 24.05
CA THR A 377 1.30 -2.38 24.20
C THR A 377 2.02 -1.28 23.44
N GLU A 378 1.26 -0.31 22.94
CA GLU A 378 1.77 0.95 22.42
C GLU A 378 1.05 2.11 23.12
N LEU A 379 1.82 3.08 23.59
CA LEU A 379 1.32 4.36 24.10
C LEU A 379 1.80 5.46 23.16
N LYS A 380 0.89 6.34 22.73
CA LYS A 380 1.19 7.42 21.78
C LYS A 380 0.50 8.71 22.20
N LEU A 381 1.26 9.80 22.13
CA LEU A 381 0.83 11.18 22.32
C LEU A 381 1.03 11.95 21.02
N VAL A 382 0.04 12.73 20.59
CA VAL A 382 0.15 13.72 19.53
C VAL A 382 -0.23 15.07 20.11
N THR A 383 0.62 16.09 19.99
CA THR A 383 0.33 17.43 20.52
C THR A 383 0.74 18.54 19.57
N ARG A 384 -0.12 19.58 19.50
CA ARG A 384 0.04 20.80 18.71
C ARG A 384 0.08 22.05 19.59
N ARG A 385 0.36 21.88 20.89
CA ARG A 385 0.39 22.99 21.86
C ARG A 385 1.51 24.00 21.58
N ILE A 386 2.58 23.56 20.92
CA ILE A 386 3.68 24.44 20.53
C ILE A 386 3.35 24.97 19.13
N GLU A 387 3.30 26.30 19.00
CA GLU A 387 2.96 26.96 17.75
C GLU A 387 3.84 26.44 16.60
N ARG A 388 3.25 26.11 15.45
CA ARG A 388 3.95 25.62 14.24
C ARG A 388 4.58 24.22 14.39
N HIS A 389 4.43 23.55 15.52
CA HIS A 389 4.94 22.20 15.77
C HIS A 389 3.80 21.19 15.92
N THR A 390 3.95 20.03 15.29
CA THR A 390 3.15 18.83 15.59
C THR A 390 4.09 17.76 16.11
N LEU A 391 4.05 17.54 17.42
CA LEU A 391 4.88 16.56 18.09
C LEU A 391 4.13 15.22 18.22
N VAL A 392 4.83 14.14 17.90
CA VAL A 392 4.37 12.76 18.10
C VAL A 392 5.40 12.05 18.96
N MET A 393 4.97 11.46 20.06
CA MET A 393 5.84 10.68 20.95
C MET A 393 5.17 9.36 21.26
N GLY A 394 5.95 8.30 21.43
CA GLY A 394 5.38 7.04 21.88
C GLY A 394 6.38 5.99 22.29
N THR A 395 5.84 4.96 22.93
CA THR A 395 6.57 3.80 23.43
C THR A 395 5.83 2.53 23.03
N GLU A 396 6.57 1.54 22.58
CA GLU A 396 6.08 0.24 22.15
C GLU A 396 6.82 -0.86 22.90
N LEU A 397 6.08 -1.79 23.48
CA LEU A 397 6.59 -2.92 24.25
C LEU A 397 5.95 -4.20 23.72
N GLN A 398 6.76 -5.24 23.50
CA GLN A 398 6.29 -6.55 23.09
C GLN A 398 7.06 -7.65 23.85
N ARG A 399 6.31 -8.66 24.30
CA ARG A 399 6.81 -9.89 24.91
C ARG A 399 6.36 -11.07 24.06
N ASP A 400 7.32 -11.80 23.53
CA ASP A 400 7.12 -13.08 22.87
C ASP A 400 7.27 -14.14 23.96
N TYR A 401 6.15 -14.61 24.49
CA TYR A 401 6.14 -15.50 25.66
C TYR A 401 6.21 -16.98 25.27
N ARG A 402 6.17 -17.26 23.97
CA ARG A 402 6.34 -18.58 23.38
C ARG A 402 6.91 -18.38 21.99
N ASP A 403 8.11 -18.87 21.75
CA ASP A 403 8.68 -19.11 20.43
C ASP A 403 9.17 -20.56 20.44
N ALA A 404 8.52 -21.43 19.68
CA ALA A 404 8.85 -22.85 19.64
C ALA A 404 9.12 -23.29 18.21
N MET A 405 10.27 -23.92 17.98
CA MET A 405 10.68 -24.48 16.69
C MET A 405 10.98 -25.96 16.86
N ARG A 406 10.31 -26.81 16.09
CA ARG A 406 10.47 -28.26 16.17
C ARG A 406 10.62 -28.85 14.78
N ASN A 407 11.53 -29.80 14.62
CA ASN A 407 11.68 -30.62 13.43
C ASN A 407 11.79 -32.09 13.87
N PHE A 408 10.94 -32.96 13.33
CA PHE A 408 10.94 -34.37 13.67
C PHE A 408 10.33 -35.25 12.58
N ASP A 409 10.80 -36.50 12.48
CA ASP A 409 10.11 -37.53 11.73
C ASP A 409 8.91 -38.03 12.53
N THR A 410 7.81 -38.29 11.83
CA THR A 410 6.57 -38.79 12.43
C THR A 410 6.56 -40.30 12.66
N ALA A 411 7.29 -41.07 11.82
CA ALA A 411 7.29 -42.53 11.86
C ALA A 411 8.56 -43.13 11.18
N PRO A 412 9.48 -43.78 11.95
CA PRO A 412 9.53 -43.78 13.41
C PRO A 412 9.74 -42.35 13.92
N TYR A 413 9.30 -42.07 15.15
CA TYR A 413 9.48 -40.73 15.72
C TYR A 413 10.97 -40.47 15.99
N VAL A 414 11.52 -39.44 15.35
CA VAL A 414 12.89 -38.98 15.56
C VAL A 414 12.87 -37.46 15.66
N SER A 415 13.27 -36.90 16.79
CA SER A 415 13.35 -35.44 16.98
C SER A 415 14.72 -34.93 16.55
N TYR A 416 14.76 -33.99 15.61
CA TYR A 416 15.98 -33.32 15.15
C TYR A 416 16.16 -31.95 15.78
N LEU A 417 15.06 -31.25 16.06
CA LEU A 417 15.04 -29.95 16.73
C LEU A 417 13.85 -29.87 17.68
N ASP A 418 14.09 -29.36 18.88
CA ASP A 418 13.07 -28.93 19.84
C ASP A 418 13.62 -27.74 20.64
N ASP A 419 13.41 -26.54 20.10
CA ASP A 419 13.90 -25.27 20.65
C ASP A 419 12.72 -24.42 21.15
N HIS A 420 12.88 -23.88 22.36
CA HIS A 420 11.87 -23.09 23.05
C HIS A 420 12.47 -21.83 23.65
N ARG A 421 11.93 -20.68 23.26
CA ARG A 421 12.45 -19.35 23.63
C ARG A 421 11.35 -18.39 24.05
N THR A 422 11.83 -17.29 24.63
CA THR A 422 11.02 -16.10 24.87
C THR A 422 11.83 -14.88 24.49
N ASN A 423 11.19 -13.91 23.85
CA ASN A 423 11.85 -12.71 23.36
C ASN A 423 11.15 -11.43 23.81
N ASN A 424 11.87 -10.32 23.72
CA ASN A 424 11.38 -8.99 24.09
C ASN A 424 11.77 -7.98 23.02
N ARG A 425 10.90 -6.98 22.81
CA ARG A 425 11.17 -5.81 21.98
C ARG A 425 10.63 -4.56 22.67
N VAL A 426 11.46 -3.54 22.74
CA VAL A 426 11.14 -2.22 23.31
C VAL A 426 11.55 -1.17 22.30
N GLY A 427 10.66 -0.21 22.03
CA GLY A 427 10.97 0.93 21.19
C GLY A 427 10.39 2.22 21.74
N VAL A 428 11.14 3.30 21.66
CA VAL A 428 10.72 4.65 22.06
C VAL A 428 11.01 5.58 20.90
N TYR A 429 10.02 6.38 20.50
CA TYR A 429 10.13 7.26 19.35
C TYR A 429 9.59 8.66 19.65
N VAL A 430 10.18 9.63 18.96
CA VAL A 430 9.73 11.02 18.91
C VAL A 430 9.82 11.51 17.46
N GLN A 431 8.83 12.28 17.05
CA GLN A 431 8.78 12.97 15.77
C GLN A 431 8.28 14.40 15.98
N ASP A 432 8.83 15.34 15.24
CA ASP A 432 8.38 16.72 15.15
C ASP A 432 8.19 17.12 13.68
N GLN A 433 6.99 17.58 13.34
CA GLN A 433 6.74 18.30 12.10
C GLN A 433 6.71 19.80 12.42
N PHE A 434 7.75 20.49 11.99
CA PHE A 434 7.91 21.92 12.20
C PHE A 434 7.63 22.70 10.91
N MET A 435 6.64 23.58 10.95
CA MET A 435 6.34 24.52 9.88
C MET A 435 7.30 25.71 9.92
N LEU A 436 8.47 25.60 9.27
CA LEU A 436 9.51 26.63 9.15
C LEU A 436 9.05 27.91 8.41
N HIS A 437 8.11 27.74 7.49
CA HIS A 437 7.41 28.78 6.72
C HIS A 437 6.09 28.17 6.22
N PRO A 438 5.07 28.95 5.83
CA PRO A 438 3.88 28.41 5.15
C PRO A 438 4.16 27.44 4.00
N ASP A 439 5.30 27.59 3.32
CA ASP A 439 5.70 26.73 2.18
C ASP A 439 6.76 25.68 2.53
N TRP A 440 7.29 25.67 3.76
CA TRP A 440 8.38 24.81 4.17
C TRP A 440 8.04 24.06 5.45
N LEU A 441 7.95 22.73 5.35
CA LEU A 441 7.78 21.82 6.48
C LEU A 441 9.05 21.00 6.68
N LEU A 442 9.53 20.93 7.90
CA LEU A 442 10.62 20.07 8.32
C LEU A 442 10.07 18.96 9.21
N ASP A 443 10.13 17.72 8.73
CA ASP A 443 9.83 16.51 9.51
C ASP A 443 11.13 15.93 10.05
N THR A 444 11.22 15.76 11.37
CA THR A 444 12.33 15.07 12.00
C THR A 444 11.81 13.96 12.90
N GLY A 445 12.44 12.80 12.87
CA GLY A 445 12.05 11.66 13.68
C GLY A 445 13.27 10.89 14.18
N LEU A 446 13.19 10.39 15.41
CA LEU A 446 14.19 9.53 16.00
C LEU A 446 13.49 8.42 16.79
N ARG A 447 13.93 7.18 16.56
CA ARG A 447 13.52 6.03 17.37
C ARG A 447 14.74 5.31 17.92
N TYR A 448 14.64 4.90 19.18
CA TYR A 448 15.53 3.94 19.81
C TYR A 448 14.81 2.61 19.97
N ASP A 449 15.42 1.51 19.53
CA ASP A 449 14.91 0.16 19.72
C ASP A 449 15.92 -0.74 20.43
N HIS A 450 15.43 -1.64 21.28
CA HIS A 450 16.18 -2.74 21.87
C HIS A 450 15.37 -4.03 21.71
N THR A 451 16.05 -5.12 21.32
CA THR A 451 15.44 -6.44 21.16
C THR A 451 16.32 -7.51 21.80
N SER A 452 15.78 -8.70 22.07
CA SER A 452 16.59 -9.86 22.51
C SER A 452 17.78 -10.15 21.60
N PHE A 453 17.65 -9.92 20.29
CA PHE A 453 18.66 -10.28 19.28
C PHE A 453 19.59 -9.13 18.90
N THR A 454 19.22 -7.90 19.20
CA THR A 454 19.92 -6.71 18.72
C THR A 454 20.04 -5.69 19.86
N PRO A 455 21.28 -5.37 20.29
CA PRO A 455 21.55 -4.27 21.22
C PRO A 455 21.01 -2.95 20.71
N GLY A 456 20.87 -1.93 21.58
CA GLY A 456 20.24 -0.65 21.25
C GLY A 456 20.60 -0.05 19.88
N ILE A 457 19.58 0.26 19.07
CA ILE A 457 19.71 0.87 17.73
C ILE A 457 18.94 2.18 17.66
N PHE A 458 19.57 3.20 17.06
CA PHE A 458 18.92 4.46 16.69
C PHE A 458 18.59 4.51 15.20
N SER A 459 17.36 4.93 14.88
CA SER A 459 16.86 5.12 13.51
C SER A 459 16.37 6.56 13.31
N PRO A 460 17.21 7.47 12.80
CA PRO A 460 16.80 8.84 12.47
C PRO A 460 16.10 8.93 11.10
N ARG A 461 15.22 9.92 10.95
CA ARG A 461 14.63 10.38 9.69
C ARG A 461 14.58 11.91 9.67
N VAL A 462 14.88 12.49 8.51
CA VAL A 462 14.72 13.92 8.25
C VAL A 462 14.09 14.08 6.88
N GLY A 463 12.99 14.84 6.80
CA GLY A 463 12.30 15.20 5.56
C GLY A 463 12.12 16.70 5.47
N LEU A 464 12.51 17.31 4.36
CA LEU A 464 12.21 18.70 4.05
C LEU A 464 11.19 18.72 2.91
N ILE A 465 10.00 19.25 3.19
CA ILE A 465 8.90 19.38 2.24
C ILE A 465 8.78 20.86 1.87
N TRP A 466 8.91 21.14 0.59
CA TRP A 466 8.80 22.47 0.01
C TRP A 466 7.62 22.53 -0.95
N HIS A 467 6.64 23.36 -0.62
CA HIS A 467 5.52 23.72 -1.48
C HIS A 467 5.98 24.80 -2.46
N ALA A 468 6.75 24.40 -3.48
CA ALA A 468 7.31 25.32 -4.47
C ALA A 468 6.24 26.10 -5.25
N ALA A 469 5.05 25.52 -5.39
CA ALA A 469 3.85 26.18 -5.92
C ALA A 469 2.59 25.48 -5.37
N PRO A 470 1.41 26.12 -5.46
CA PRO A 470 0.09 25.48 -5.34
C PRO A 470 -0.04 24.04 -5.86
N THR A 471 0.58 23.77 -7.01
CA THR A 471 0.51 22.51 -7.74
C THR A 471 1.73 21.63 -7.58
N THR A 472 2.77 22.11 -6.90
CA THR A 472 4.11 21.53 -6.98
C THR A 472 4.70 21.39 -5.59
N THR A 473 5.02 20.15 -5.21
CA THR A 473 5.67 19.85 -3.94
C THR A 473 6.95 19.09 -4.19
N VAL A 474 8.04 19.58 -3.60
CA VAL A 474 9.35 18.94 -3.64
C VAL A 474 9.68 18.44 -2.24
N LYS A 475 10.05 17.17 -2.13
CA LYS A 475 10.43 16.53 -0.87
C LYS A 475 11.87 16.06 -0.97
N ALA A 476 12.71 16.41 -0.01
CA ALA A 476 14.04 15.82 0.16
C ALA A 476 14.06 15.02 1.46
N ILE A 477 14.32 13.72 1.37
CA ILE A 477 14.12 12.78 2.47
C ILE A 477 15.40 11.98 2.69
N TYR A 478 15.82 11.91 3.95
CA TYR A 478 16.85 11.02 4.44
C TYR A 478 16.26 10.14 5.55
N GLY A 479 16.50 8.83 5.49
CA GLY A 479 16.03 7.90 6.52
C GLY A 479 16.98 6.73 6.73
N MET A 480 17.08 6.31 7.99
CA MET A 480 17.71 5.05 8.38
C MET A 480 16.67 4.07 8.86
N ALA A 481 16.81 2.81 8.44
CA ALA A 481 16.01 1.71 8.95
C ALA A 481 16.87 0.47 9.21
N TYR A 482 16.34 -0.45 10.01
CA TYR A 482 17.03 -1.68 10.36
C TYR A 482 16.09 -2.88 10.40
N ARG A 483 16.69 -4.07 10.27
CA ARG A 483 16.05 -5.36 10.52
C ARG A 483 16.92 -6.14 11.49
N ALA A 484 16.36 -6.57 12.61
CA ALA A 484 17.03 -7.50 13.51
C ALA A 484 17.09 -8.90 12.85
N PRO A 485 18.13 -9.72 13.11
CA PRO A 485 18.05 -11.14 12.81
C PRO A 485 16.85 -11.75 13.54
N ASN A 486 16.15 -12.67 12.89
CA ASN A 486 15.00 -13.35 13.49
C ASN A 486 15.41 -14.68 14.18
N ASP A 487 14.48 -15.32 14.88
CA ASP A 487 14.76 -16.52 15.67
C ASP A 487 15.12 -17.72 14.76
N TYR A 488 14.45 -17.83 13.60
CA TYR A 488 14.73 -18.86 12.60
C TYR A 488 16.18 -18.76 12.08
N GLU A 489 16.65 -17.56 11.74
CA GLU A 489 17.99 -17.31 11.21
C GLU A 489 19.09 -17.60 12.22
N LEU A 490 18.82 -17.39 13.51
CA LEU A 490 19.79 -17.56 14.58
C LEU A 490 19.83 -18.99 15.13
N ASN A 491 18.67 -19.64 15.27
CA ASN A 491 18.52 -20.79 16.15
C ASN A 491 17.91 -22.04 15.48
N TYR A 492 17.34 -21.93 14.28
CA TYR A 492 16.87 -23.11 13.57
C TYR A 492 18.04 -23.92 13.03
N GLN A 493 18.08 -25.21 13.36
CA GLN A 493 19.09 -26.14 12.87
C GLN A 493 18.52 -27.54 12.63
N THR A 494 18.95 -28.18 11.55
CA THR A 494 18.67 -29.56 11.19
C THR A 494 19.91 -30.14 10.50
N SER A 495 20.40 -31.29 10.97
CA SER A 495 21.63 -31.92 10.47
C SER A 495 21.43 -32.79 9.22
N ALA A 496 20.21 -32.84 8.67
CA ALA A 496 19.90 -33.58 7.46
C ALA A 496 20.46 -32.88 6.20
N PRO A 497 20.75 -33.60 5.11
CA PRO A 497 21.07 -32.99 3.82
C PRO A 497 19.98 -32.00 3.38
N GLY A 498 20.36 -30.80 2.92
CA GLY A 498 19.43 -29.70 2.66
C GLY A 498 18.89 -28.99 3.91
N GLY A 499 19.31 -29.43 5.10
CA GLY A 499 19.02 -28.82 6.39
C GLY A 499 19.87 -27.58 6.68
N GLN A 500 19.77 -27.05 7.90
CA GLN A 500 20.41 -25.79 8.30
C GLN A 500 21.34 -25.98 9.51
N GLN A 501 22.49 -25.30 9.53
CA GLN A 501 23.35 -25.22 10.71
C GLN A 501 23.11 -23.91 11.49
N ILE A 502 23.37 -23.95 12.80
CA ILE A 502 23.23 -22.77 13.66
C ILE A 502 24.18 -21.66 13.21
N THR A 503 23.69 -20.42 13.26
CA THR A 503 24.47 -19.25 12.86
C THR A 503 24.80 -18.40 14.09
N HIS A 504 26.09 -18.13 14.29
CA HIS A 504 26.56 -17.25 15.36
C HIS A 504 26.95 -15.87 14.85
N GLY A 505 26.67 -14.84 15.64
CA GLY A 505 27.20 -13.48 15.41
C GLY A 505 26.48 -12.65 14.34
N LEU A 506 25.24 -12.98 13.97
CA LEU A 506 24.47 -12.12 13.07
C LEU A 506 24.23 -10.74 13.68
N SER A 507 24.52 -9.72 12.90
CA SER A 507 24.22 -8.33 13.20
C SER A 507 22.98 -7.88 12.45
N ALA A 508 22.29 -6.88 13.01
CA ALA A 508 21.16 -6.25 12.34
C ALA A 508 21.54 -5.65 10.98
N GLU A 509 20.67 -5.86 10.00
CA GLU A 509 20.75 -5.21 8.70
C GLU A 509 20.43 -3.74 8.86
N ARG A 510 21.09 -2.87 8.08
CA ARG A 510 20.80 -1.43 8.08
C ARG A 510 20.67 -0.93 6.67
N ILE A 511 19.68 -0.07 6.42
CA ILE A 511 19.51 0.67 5.19
C ILE A 511 19.60 2.16 5.45
N ARG A 512 20.30 2.88 4.56
CA ARG A 512 20.29 4.34 4.49
C ARG A 512 19.73 4.75 3.15
N THR A 513 18.66 5.54 3.15
CA THR A 513 17.99 5.98 1.93
C THR A 513 18.05 7.50 1.83
N TYR A 514 18.43 7.97 0.64
CA TYR A 514 18.35 9.35 0.21
C TYR A 514 17.35 9.41 -0.94
N GLU A 515 16.34 10.25 -0.82
CA GLU A 515 15.27 10.33 -1.81
C GLU A 515 14.86 11.77 -2.06
N THR A 516 14.63 12.10 -3.33
CA THR A 516 14.02 13.36 -3.74
C THR A 516 12.75 13.04 -4.51
N VAL A 517 11.64 13.64 -4.10
CA VAL A 517 10.33 13.45 -4.72
C VAL A 517 9.85 14.79 -5.25
N VAL A 518 9.37 14.81 -6.48
CA VAL A 518 8.64 15.93 -7.07
C VAL A 518 7.23 15.45 -7.37
N GLU A 519 6.25 16.07 -6.74
CA GLU A 519 4.82 15.88 -7.02
C GLU A 519 4.31 17.10 -7.76
N GLN A 520 3.72 16.90 -8.94
CA GLN A 520 3.19 17.94 -9.79
C GLN A 520 1.74 17.62 -10.16
N GLN A 521 0.82 18.54 -9.88
CA GLN A 521 -0.51 18.52 -10.48
C GLN A 521 -0.40 19.04 -11.91
N VAL A 522 -0.72 18.20 -12.89
CA VAL A 522 -0.53 18.48 -14.33
C VAL A 522 -1.85 18.92 -15.00
N ALA A 523 -2.97 18.39 -14.52
CA ALA A 523 -4.32 18.69 -15.01
C ALA A 523 -5.36 18.51 -13.89
N ALA A 524 -6.62 18.87 -14.13
CA ALA A 524 -7.70 18.56 -13.20
C ALA A 524 -7.78 17.04 -12.98
N GLY A 525 -7.71 16.59 -11.72
CA GLY A 525 -7.65 15.16 -11.37
C GLY A 525 -6.37 14.43 -11.79
N GLY A 526 -5.35 15.14 -12.29
CA GLY A 526 -4.12 14.61 -12.86
C GLY A 526 -2.86 14.92 -12.03
N LYS A 527 -2.21 13.90 -11.49
CA LYS A 527 -1.00 14.00 -10.66
C LYS A 527 0.16 13.22 -11.29
N ALA A 528 1.30 13.88 -11.50
CA ALA A 528 2.56 13.24 -11.84
C ALA A 528 3.50 13.25 -10.62
N THR A 529 4.23 12.16 -10.43
CA THR A 529 5.20 12.03 -9.35
C THR A 529 6.51 11.48 -9.88
N LEU A 530 7.63 12.14 -9.61
CA LEU A 530 8.97 11.63 -9.88
C LEU A 530 9.69 11.43 -8.54
N SER A 531 10.08 10.19 -8.24
CA SER A 531 11.00 9.89 -7.13
C SER A 531 12.36 9.48 -7.70
N VAL A 532 13.43 10.06 -7.17
CA VAL A 532 14.82 9.66 -7.45
C VAL A 532 15.46 9.28 -6.13
N PHE A 533 16.02 8.07 -6.06
CA PHE A 533 16.50 7.51 -4.80
C PHE A 533 17.83 6.79 -4.93
N GLN A 534 18.53 6.76 -3.80
CA GLN A 534 19.67 5.88 -3.56
C GLN A 534 19.53 5.25 -2.18
N SER A 535 19.57 3.91 -2.14
CA SER A 535 19.56 3.13 -0.89
C SER A 535 20.85 2.33 -0.77
N ASN A 536 21.48 2.39 0.40
CA ASN A 536 22.65 1.60 0.74
C ASN A 536 22.31 0.67 1.91
N VAL A 537 22.34 -0.64 1.67
CA VAL A 537 22.16 -1.70 2.66
C VAL A 537 23.53 -2.20 3.11
N SER A 538 23.69 -2.39 4.42
CA SER A 538 24.88 -2.98 5.05
C SER A 538 24.49 -4.11 5.99
N ASN A 539 25.43 -5.03 6.23
CA ASN A 539 25.21 -6.24 7.03
C ASN A 539 24.04 -7.07 6.51
N LEU A 540 23.89 -7.19 5.18
CA LEU A 540 22.82 -7.98 4.62
C LEU A 540 22.96 -9.44 5.05
N ILE A 541 21.94 -9.97 5.72
CA ILE A 541 21.78 -11.36 6.10
C ILE A 541 21.30 -12.11 4.86
N SER A 542 22.08 -13.11 4.44
CA SER A 542 21.74 -14.00 3.33
C SER A 542 21.93 -15.44 3.77
N GLN A 543 21.02 -16.30 3.34
CA GLN A 543 21.23 -17.74 3.39
C GLN A 543 22.24 -18.14 2.31
N SER A 544 23.13 -19.06 2.63
CA SER A 544 24.09 -19.69 1.72
C SER A 544 24.25 -21.16 2.11
N GLU A 545 24.77 -21.98 1.19
CA GLU A 545 25.09 -23.39 1.46
C GLU A 545 26.59 -23.51 1.77
N ASP A 546 26.93 -24.27 2.82
CA ASP A 546 28.32 -24.62 3.12
C ASP A 546 28.78 -25.72 2.15
N PRO A 547 29.79 -25.47 1.30
CA PRO A 547 30.21 -26.44 0.29
C PRO A 547 30.82 -27.72 0.88
N ASN A 548 31.20 -27.73 2.17
CA ASN A 548 31.78 -28.91 2.82
C ASN A 548 30.71 -29.82 3.44
N THR A 549 29.62 -29.25 3.95
CA THR A 549 28.58 -29.99 4.66
C THR A 549 27.27 -30.12 3.86
N GLY A 550 27.04 -29.25 2.87
CA GLY A 550 25.77 -29.12 2.17
C GLY A 550 24.65 -28.51 3.02
N LEU A 551 24.98 -28.00 4.21
CA LEU A 551 24.02 -27.38 5.12
C LEU A 551 23.87 -25.89 4.81
N LEU A 552 22.63 -25.40 4.90
CA LEU A 552 22.32 -23.99 4.80
C LEU A 552 22.78 -23.26 6.07
N PHE A 553 23.26 -22.02 5.93
CA PHE A 553 23.58 -21.14 7.04
C PHE A 553 23.35 -19.68 6.66
N PHE A 554 23.17 -18.82 7.65
CA PHE A 554 23.04 -17.39 7.44
C PHE A 554 24.36 -16.68 7.71
N SER A 555 24.62 -15.58 7.01
CA SER A 555 25.75 -14.71 7.34
C SER A 555 25.53 -13.29 6.84
N ASN A 556 26.16 -12.32 7.51
CA ASN A 556 26.18 -10.92 7.06
C ASN A 556 27.20 -10.77 5.91
N VAL A 557 26.76 -11.01 4.68
CA VAL A 557 27.69 -11.15 3.53
C VAL A 557 27.85 -9.91 2.68
N ALA A 558 26.81 -9.07 2.54
CA ALA A 558 26.80 -8.07 1.47
C ALA A 558 26.57 -6.63 1.95
N ARG A 559 27.25 -5.71 1.28
CA ARG A 559 26.81 -4.32 1.12
C ARG A 559 26.11 -4.19 -0.22
N VAL A 560 24.86 -3.73 -0.23
CA VAL A 560 24.11 -3.55 -1.48
C VAL A 560 23.80 -2.08 -1.70
N ARG A 561 24.03 -1.60 -2.92
CA ARG A 561 23.61 -0.26 -3.33
C ARG A 561 22.56 -0.37 -4.42
N THR A 562 21.44 0.29 -4.18
CA THR A 562 20.38 0.48 -5.17
C THR A 562 20.31 1.96 -5.54
N ARG A 563 20.28 2.26 -6.84
CA ARG A 563 19.97 3.59 -7.38
C ARG A 563 18.83 3.46 -8.36
N GLY A 564 17.90 4.41 -8.35
CA GLY A 564 16.78 4.37 -9.27
C GLY A 564 15.98 5.65 -9.37
N ALA A 565 15.04 5.62 -10.30
CA ALA A 565 14.00 6.62 -10.45
C ALA A 565 12.66 5.94 -10.73
N GLU A 566 11.61 6.49 -10.14
CA GLU A 566 10.22 6.06 -10.29
C GLU A 566 9.38 7.22 -10.79
N LEU A 567 8.76 7.05 -11.94
CA LEU A 567 7.80 8.00 -12.50
C LEU A 567 6.40 7.41 -12.36
N GLY A 568 5.53 8.10 -11.63
CA GLY A 568 4.11 7.80 -11.50
C GLY A 568 3.27 8.87 -12.20
N TYR A 569 2.14 8.45 -12.77
CA TYR A 569 1.11 9.36 -13.25
C TYR A 569 -0.27 8.78 -12.95
N GLU A 570 -1.12 9.60 -12.35
CA GLU A 570 -2.51 9.29 -12.05
C GLU A 570 -3.41 10.33 -12.70
N GLN A 571 -4.53 9.90 -13.28
CA GLN A 571 -5.50 10.76 -13.91
C GLN A 571 -6.91 10.26 -13.63
N ASN A 572 -7.75 11.15 -13.11
CA ASN A 572 -9.18 10.93 -12.94
C ASN A 572 -9.92 11.91 -13.87
N TRP A 573 -10.65 11.39 -14.84
CA TRP A 573 -11.42 12.23 -15.76
C TRP A 573 -12.85 12.46 -15.24
N PRO A 574 -13.46 13.62 -15.52
CA PRO A 574 -14.90 13.80 -15.40
C PRO A 574 -15.63 12.72 -16.21
N GLY A 575 -16.54 11.99 -15.60
CA GLY A 575 -17.18 10.80 -16.20
C GLY A 575 -16.66 9.47 -15.65
N GLY A 576 -15.77 9.46 -14.66
CA GLY A 576 -15.46 8.25 -13.88
C GLY A 576 -14.40 7.33 -14.49
N THR A 577 -13.79 7.71 -15.61
CA THR A 577 -12.59 7.05 -16.13
C THR A 577 -11.37 7.39 -15.27
N ARG A 578 -10.51 6.41 -15.01
CA ARG A 578 -9.30 6.55 -14.17
C ARG A 578 -8.13 5.81 -14.79
N LEU A 579 -6.95 6.40 -14.73
CA LEU A 579 -5.68 5.82 -15.14
C LEU A 579 -4.66 6.00 -14.01
N ARG A 580 -3.96 4.93 -13.67
CA ARG A 580 -2.75 4.93 -12.85
C ARG A 580 -1.67 4.21 -13.63
N THR A 581 -0.52 4.84 -13.80
CA THR A 581 0.62 4.24 -14.48
C THR A 581 1.90 4.56 -13.72
N SER A 582 2.83 3.61 -13.70
CA SER A 582 4.14 3.82 -13.10
C SER A 582 5.25 3.13 -13.87
N TYR A 583 6.39 3.79 -14.01
CA TYR A 583 7.61 3.25 -14.57
C TYR A 583 8.75 3.36 -13.56
N SER A 584 9.41 2.25 -13.28
CA SER A 584 10.58 2.19 -12.39
C SER A 584 11.81 1.79 -13.19
N PHE A 585 12.88 2.57 -13.06
CA PHE A 585 14.22 2.21 -13.50
C PHE A 585 15.13 2.12 -12.28
N GLN A 586 15.82 1.00 -12.12
CA GLN A 586 16.68 0.76 -10.96
C GLN A 586 17.85 -0.14 -11.28
N ARG A 587 18.91 0.00 -10.49
CA ARG A 587 20.11 -0.83 -10.56
C ARG A 587 20.57 -1.14 -9.14
N SER A 588 20.54 -2.42 -8.78
CA SER A 588 21.01 -2.93 -7.50
C SER A 588 22.27 -3.72 -7.69
N GLU A 589 23.31 -3.38 -6.94
CA GLU A 589 24.64 -3.96 -7.06
C GLU A 589 25.19 -4.35 -5.69
N ASP A 590 25.88 -5.47 -5.67
CA ASP A 590 26.76 -5.84 -4.58
C ASP A 590 27.99 -4.93 -4.62
N MET A 591 28.25 -4.20 -3.54
CA MET A 591 29.31 -3.19 -3.45
C MET A 591 30.70 -3.80 -3.24
N ASP A 592 30.78 -5.08 -2.88
CA ASP A 592 32.04 -5.79 -2.62
C ASP A 592 32.55 -6.43 -3.92
N THR A 593 31.65 -6.96 -4.75
CA THR A 593 31.96 -7.61 -6.04
C THR A 593 31.70 -6.73 -7.27
N GLY A 594 30.90 -5.67 -7.14
CA GLY A 594 30.43 -4.84 -8.25
C GLY A 594 29.40 -5.51 -9.17
N GLN A 595 28.92 -6.72 -8.82
CA GLN A 595 27.99 -7.46 -9.65
C GLN A 595 26.54 -7.02 -9.42
N THR A 596 25.70 -7.15 -10.46
CA THR A 596 24.25 -6.92 -10.34
C THR A 596 23.63 -7.98 -9.42
N LEU A 597 22.76 -7.55 -8.52
CA LEU A 597 22.10 -8.45 -7.57
C LEU A 597 21.17 -9.44 -8.29
N ALA A 598 21.11 -10.67 -7.78
CA ALA A 598 20.12 -11.65 -8.20
C ALA A 598 18.68 -11.16 -7.94
N ASN A 599 17.74 -11.62 -8.77
CA ASN A 599 16.31 -11.28 -8.68
C ASN A 599 16.01 -9.77 -8.68
N SER A 600 16.91 -8.95 -9.24
CA SER A 600 16.77 -7.50 -9.33
C SER A 600 16.26 -7.06 -10.72
N PRO A 601 14.96 -6.73 -10.89
CA PRO A 601 14.48 -6.20 -12.16
C PRO A 601 15.00 -4.77 -12.36
N ARG A 602 15.54 -4.46 -13.53
CA ARG A 602 16.01 -3.11 -13.87
C ARG A 602 14.90 -2.18 -14.36
N HIS A 603 13.89 -2.74 -15.01
CA HIS A 603 12.77 -1.99 -15.55
C HIS A 603 11.45 -2.64 -15.11
N MET A 604 10.53 -1.81 -14.63
CA MET A 604 9.16 -2.22 -14.34
C MET A 604 8.20 -1.17 -14.90
N LEU A 605 7.10 -1.62 -15.50
CA LEU A 605 6.03 -0.75 -15.98
C LEU A 605 4.70 -1.34 -15.51
N LYS A 606 3.86 -0.52 -14.88
CA LYS A 606 2.53 -0.88 -14.39
C LYS A 606 1.53 0.08 -14.99
N ILE A 607 0.42 -0.45 -15.50
CA ILE A 607 -0.67 0.34 -16.09
C ILE A 607 -1.97 -0.23 -15.54
N ASN A 608 -2.77 0.62 -14.91
CA ASN A 608 -4.09 0.31 -14.37
C ASN A 608 -5.06 1.33 -14.94
N ALA A 609 -6.02 0.90 -15.75
CA ALA A 609 -7.01 1.77 -16.35
C ALA A 609 -8.41 1.23 -16.09
N THR A 610 -9.34 2.08 -15.70
CA THR A 610 -10.75 1.72 -15.58
C THR A 610 -11.65 2.79 -16.19
N ALA A 611 -12.71 2.37 -16.85
CA ALA A 611 -13.69 3.27 -17.47
C ALA A 611 -15.10 2.69 -17.30
N PRO A 612 -16.13 3.53 -17.15
CA PRO A 612 -17.50 3.06 -17.34
C PRO A 612 -17.70 2.63 -18.80
N VAL A 613 -18.54 1.61 -19.00
CA VAL A 613 -18.82 1.02 -20.32
C VAL A 613 -20.31 0.73 -20.42
N TRP A 614 -20.92 1.00 -21.58
CA TRP A 614 -22.36 0.88 -21.85
C TRP A 614 -23.27 1.79 -21.00
N ARG A 615 -23.27 1.64 -19.67
CA ARG A 615 -24.03 2.43 -18.68
C ARG A 615 -23.08 2.79 -17.53
N ASP A 616 -23.39 3.84 -16.76
CA ASP A 616 -22.53 4.30 -15.65
C ASP A 616 -22.32 3.24 -14.55
N ASP A 617 -23.19 2.23 -14.47
CA ASP A 617 -23.09 1.12 -13.50
C ASP A 617 -22.13 -0.01 -13.92
N TRP A 618 -21.73 -0.08 -15.19
CA TRP A 618 -20.80 -1.08 -15.68
C TRP A 618 -19.43 -0.45 -15.88
N ARG A 619 -18.38 -1.15 -15.45
CA ARG A 619 -17.00 -0.69 -15.58
C ARG A 619 -16.12 -1.80 -16.13
N VAL A 620 -15.21 -1.41 -17.02
CA VAL A 620 -14.09 -2.24 -17.43
C VAL A 620 -12.85 -1.80 -16.67
N GLY A 621 -12.05 -2.75 -16.23
CA GLY A 621 -10.76 -2.54 -15.58
C GLY A 621 -9.69 -3.37 -16.26
N ILE A 622 -8.56 -2.73 -16.57
CA ILE A 622 -7.39 -3.36 -17.19
C ILE A 622 -6.20 -3.10 -16.32
N GLU A 623 -5.47 -4.16 -16.01
CA GLU A 623 -4.15 -4.11 -15.37
C GLU A 623 -3.13 -4.72 -16.34
N ALA A 624 -2.01 -4.04 -16.55
CA ALA A 624 -0.87 -4.57 -17.28
C ALA A 624 0.42 -4.32 -16.50
N ARG A 625 1.24 -5.37 -16.36
CA ARG A 625 2.50 -5.34 -15.60
C ARG A 625 3.63 -5.90 -16.46
N TYR A 626 4.70 -5.14 -16.57
CA TYR A 626 5.97 -5.55 -17.16
C TYR A 626 7.05 -5.63 -16.10
N ILE A 627 7.88 -6.66 -16.22
CA ILE A 627 9.13 -6.77 -15.47
C ILE A 627 10.25 -7.22 -16.40
N SER A 628 11.43 -6.62 -16.26
CA SER A 628 12.60 -6.99 -17.05
C SER A 628 13.14 -8.39 -16.67
N ASN A 629 14.10 -8.88 -17.45
CA ASN A 629 14.86 -10.07 -17.06
C ASN A 629 15.56 -9.87 -15.71
N ARG A 630 15.76 -10.97 -14.99
CA ARG A 630 16.37 -11.01 -13.66
C ARG A 630 17.37 -12.16 -13.59
N LEU A 631 18.48 -11.94 -12.90
CA LEU A 631 19.45 -13.01 -12.61
C LEU A 631 18.89 -13.98 -11.57
N THR A 632 19.27 -15.24 -11.63
CA THR A 632 19.03 -16.26 -10.59
C THR A 632 20.37 -16.75 -10.04
N ALA A 633 20.35 -17.59 -9.01
CA ALA A 633 21.59 -18.18 -8.46
C ALA A 633 22.44 -18.90 -9.52
N ALA A 634 21.80 -19.54 -10.50
CA ALA A 634 22.48 -20.35 -11.52
C ALA A 634 22.13 -19.95 -12.97
N GLY A 635 21.56 -18.76 -13.19
CA GLY A 635 21.20 -18.30 -14.53
C GLY A 635 20.43 -16.99 -14.60
N GLN A 636 19.41 -16.95 -15.45
CA GLN A 636 18.51 -15.80 -15.59
C GLN A 636 17.10 -16.24 -15.99
N VAL A 637 16.10 -15.54 -15.49
CA VAL A 637 14.72 -15.60 -15.98
C VAL A 637 14.47 -14.47 -16.97
N GLY A 638 13.64 -14.75 -17.99
CA GLY A 638 13.27 -13.76 -18.99
C GLY A 638 12.29 -12.73 -18.44
N GLY A 639 12.34 -11.50 -18.95
CA GLY A 639 11.31 -10.50 -18.70
C GLY A 639 9.97 -10.89 -19.32
N TYR A 640 8.87 -10.39 -18.77
CA TYR A 640 7.53 -10.74 -19.19
C TYR A 640 6.53 -9.60 -19.00
N TRP A 641 5.42 -9.72 -19.72
CA TRP A 641 4.22 -8.92 -19.55
C TRP A 641 3.07 -9.82 -19.10
N ILE A 642 2.30 -9.36 -18.12
CA ILE A 642 1.01 -9.93 -17.73
C ILE A 642 -0.05 -8.85 -17.88
N ALA A 643 -1.20 -9.22 -18.43
CA ALA A 643 -2.37 -8.36 -18.50
C ALA A 643 -3.57 -9.09 -17.91
N ASN A 644 -4.37 -8.37 -17.13
CA ASN A 644 -5.61 -8.82 -16.52
C ASN A 644 -6.75 -7.91 -16.99
N LEU A 645 -7.94 -8.49 -17.15
CA LEU A 645 -9.14 -7.79 -17.55
C LEU A 645 -10.25 -8.13 -16.55
N THR A 646 -10.94 -7.10 -16.05
CA THR A 646 -12.07 -7.24 -15.15
C THR A 646 -13.25 -6.45 -15.70
N LEU A 647 -14.43 -7.05 -15.68
CA LEU A 647 -15.69 -6.40 -15.95
C LEU A 647 -16.52 -6.40 -14.67
N LEU A 648 -16.96 -5.23 -14.23
CA LEU A 648 -17.69 -5.01 -12.98
C LEU A 648 -19.03 -4.35 -13.28
N ALA A 649 -20.13 -5.01 -12.94
CA ALA A 649 -21.44 -4.41 -12.85
C ALA A 649 -21.69 -3.98 -11.39
N ALA A 650 -21.37 -2.72 -11.07
CA ALA A 650 -21.47 -2.17 -9.72
C ALA A 650 -22.92 -2.18 -9.19
N ARG A 651 -23.89 -2.07 -10.09
CA ARG A 651 -25.33 -2.19 -9.79
C ARG A 651 -26.03 -2.95 -10.91
N LEU A 652 -26.11 -4.26 -10.80
CA LEU A 652 -26.90 -5.09 -11.73
C LEU A 652 -28.39 -5.06 -11.36
N ALA A 653 -28.68 -5.09 -10.06
CA ALA A 653 -30.00 -4.90 -9.46
C ALA A 653 -29.81 -4.19 -8.10
N PRO A 654 -30.88 -3.71 -7.42
CA PRO A 654 -30.74 -3.18 -6.07
C PRO A 654 -30.01 -4.19 -5.17
N ASN A 655 -28.89 -3.76 -4.57
CA ASN A 655 -28.04 -4.58 -3.70
C ASN A 655 -27.34 -5.79 -4.37
N LEU A 656 -27.26 -5.84 -5.70
CA LEU A 656 -26.55 -6.89 -6.43
C LEU A 656 -25.42 -6.31 -7.30
N GLU A 657 -24.19 -6.70 -6.98
CA GLU A 657 -22.98 -6.46 -7.75
C GLU A 657 -22.53 -7.77 -8.40
N MET A 658 -22.00 -7.71 -9.63
CA MET A 658 -21.40 -8.85 -10.30
C MET A 658 -20.07 -8.46 -10.95
N SER A 659 -19.11 -9.37 -10.94
CA SER A 659 -17.84 -9.19 -11.65
C SER A 659 -17.41 -10.45 -12.41
N ALA A 660 -16.68 -10.25 -13.49
CA ALA A 660 -16.04 -11.30 -14.27
C ALA A 660 -14.60 -10.87 -14.59
N SER A 661 -13.62 -11.70 -14.24
CA SER A 661 -12.19 -11.38 -14.42
C SER A 661 -11.47 -12.48 -15.17
N VAL A 662 -10.58 -12.08 -16.08
CA VAL A 662 -9.64 -12.95 -16.79
C VAL A 662 -8.23 -12.50 -16.44
N TYR A 663 -7.53 -13.32 -15.66
CA TYR A 663 -6.13 -13.09 -15.28
C TYR A 663 -5.20 -13.76 -16.27
N ASN A 664 -4.06 -13.11 -16.55
CA ASN A 664 -3.11 -13.55 -17.57
C ASN A 664 -3.79 -13.77 -18.93
N LEU A 665 -4.44 -12.70 -19.43
CA LEU A 665 -5.27 -12.66 -20.64
C LEU A 665 -4.61 -13.31 -21.88
N PHE A 666 -3.29 -13.29 -21.96
CA PHE A 666 -2.52 -13.82 -23.08
C PHE A 666 -1.86 -15.19 -22.82
N ASP A 667 -2.25 -15.86 -21.73
CA ASP A 667 -1.68 -17.14 -21.27
C ASP A 667 -0.14 -17.16 -21.30
N ARG A 668 0.46 -16.08 -20.78
CA ARG A 668 1.91 -15.94 -20.77
C ARG A 668 2.50 -16.94 -19.77
N ARG A 669 3.39 -17.79 -20.25
CA ARG A 669 4.26 -18.62 -19.39
C ARG A 669 5.51 -17.83 -19.01
N TYR A 670 5.76 -17.71 -17.71
CA TYR A 670 6.93 -17.06 -17.13
C TYR A 670 7.39 -17.81 -15.89
N ALA A 671 8.55 -17.46 -15.36
CA ALA A 671 9.14 -18.04 -14.16
C ALA A 671 9.71 -16.92 -13.28
N ASP A 672 9.65 -17.13 -11.98
CA ASP A 672 10.29 -16.28 -10.99
C ASP A 672 11.56 -16.95 -10.44
N PRO A 673 12.57 -16.17 -10.01
CA PRO A 673 13.70 -16.72 -9.28
C PRO A 673 13.25 -17.41 -7.99
N ALA A 674 13.73 -18.63 -7.77
CA ALA A 674 13.47 -19.46 -6.60
C ALA A 674 14.69 -19.55 -5.67
N GLY A 675 14.48 -20.00 -4.44
CA GLY A 675 15.54 -20.14 -3.43
C GLY A 675 16.42 -21.37 -3.65
N PRO A 676 17.53 -21.49 -2.88
CA PRO A 676 18.44 -22.64 -2.97
C PRO A 676 17.77 -23.98 -2.66
N GLU A 677 16.68 -23.97 -1.90
CA GLU A 677 15.88 -25.16 -1.57
C GLU A 677 15.12 -25.77 -2.76
N GLN A 678 15.05 -25.06 -3.90
CA GLN A 678 14.31 -25.47 -5.09
C GLN A 678 15.25 -25.94 -6.20
N LEU A 679 15.04 -27.15 -6.71
CA LEU A 679 15.78 -27.71 -7.85
C LEU A 679 15.52 -26.97 -9.17
N GLN A 680 14.38 -26.27 -9.29
CA GLN A 680 13.90 -25.60 -10.51
C GLN A 680 14.63 -24.27 -10.81
N SER A 681 15.75 -23.99 -10.14
CA SER A 681 16.43 -22.69 -10.17
C SER A 681 16.99 -22.26 -11.54
N VAL A 682 16.94 -23.13 -12.59
CA VAL A 682 17.37 -22.79 -13.97
C VAL A 682 16.73 -23.63 -15.09
N ARG A 683 16.00 -23.00 -16.04
CA ARG A 683 16.19 -23.17 -17.51
C ARG A 683 15.41 -22.17 -18.38
N ARG A 684 16.03 -21.80 -19.52
CA ARG A 684 15.72 -20.72 -20.47
C ARG A 684 14.23 -20.51 -20.81
N ALA A 685 13.69 -19.34 -20.48
CA ALA A 685 12.53 -18.80 -21.20
C ALA A 685 12.96 -18.35 -22.62
N ARG A 686 12.29 -18.87 -23.67
CA ARG A 686 12.44 -18.37 -25.05
C ARG A 686 12.07 -16.87 -25.10
N ARG A 687 12.95 -16.05 -25.68
CA ARG A 687 12.72 -14.61 -25.93
C ARG A 687 11.38 -14.40 -26.65
N PRO A 688 10.44 -13.59 -26.13
CA PRO A 688 9.21 -13.25 -26.86
C PRO A 688 9.46 -12.18 -27.92
N SER A 689 8.69 -12.22 -29.01
CA SER A 689 8.59 -11.14 -29.99
C SER A 689 7.62 -10.06 -29.50
N PRO A 690 8.02 -8.78 -29.38
CA PRO A 690 7.18 -7.70 -28.83
C PRO A 690 6.02 -7.24 -29.76
N ARG A 691 5.88 -7.80 -30.96
CA ARG A 691 5.01 -7.25 -32.02
C ARG A 691 3.50 -7.38 -31.77
N ARG A 692 3.02 -8.37 -31.00
CA ARG A 692 1.57 -8.56 -30.76
C ARG A 692 1.04 -7.83 -29.53
N PHE A 693 1.90 -7.52 -28.55
CA PHE A 693 1.51 -6.88 -27.29
C PHE A 693 1.28 -5.37 -27.45
N CYS A 694 2.15 -4.68 -28.21
CA CYS A 694 2.06 -3.22 -28.40
C CYS A 694 0.83 -2.78 -29.24
N ALA A 695 0.37 -3.60 -30.18
CA ALA A 695 -0.72 -3.24 -31.09
C ALA A 695 -2.10 -3.27 -30.42
N VAL A 696 -2.34 -4.20 -29.49
CA VAL A 696 -3.64 -4.37 -28.81
C VAL A 696 -3.75 -3.45 -27.59
N LEU A 697 -2.69 -3.34 -26.79
CA LEU A 697 -2.68 -2.44 -25.63
C LEU A 697 -2.74 -0.96 -26.08
N GLY A 698 -2.08 -0.62 -27.20
CA GLY A 698 -2.16 0.71 -27.80
C GLY A 698 -3.57 1.08 -28.28
N ALA A 699 -4.32 0.13 -28.85
CA ALA A 699 -5.69 0.37 -29.31
C ALA A 699 -6.67 0.58 -28.14
N VAL A 700 -6.47 -0.11 -27.02
CA VAL A 700 -7.33 0.02 -25.83
C VAL A 700 -7.00 1.29 -25.02
N LEU A 701 -5.73 1.69 -24.96
CA LEU A 701 -5.30 2.92 -24.29
C LEU A 701 -5.64 4.19 -25.10
N ALA A 702 -5.64 4.11 -26.44
CA ALA A 702 -5.99 5.24 -27.30
C ALA A 702 -7.47 5.66 -27.20
N GLY A 703 -8.37 4.75 -26.80
CA GLY A 703 -9.78 5.06 -26.59
C GLY A 703 -10.08 5.88 -25.31
N VAL A 704 -9.12 5.96 -24.38
CA VAL A 704 -9.29 6.57 -23.05
C VAL A 704 -8.83 8.03 -22.99
N ALA A 705 -8.07 8.53 -23.97
CA ALA A 705 -7.21 9.71 -23.79
C ALA A 705 -7.73 11.05 -24.37
N CYS A 706 -8.99 11.19 -24.78
CA CYS A 706 -9.47 12.44 -25.38
C CYS A 706 -10.65 13.04 -24.61
N MET A 707 -10.39 13.89 -23.60
CA MET A 707 -11.29 14.97 -23.14
C MET A 707 -10.71 15.82 -21.99
N GLY A 708 -10.69 17.14 -22.18
CA GLY A 708 -11.23 18.09 -21.20
C GLY A 708 -10.32 18.74 -20.13
N ALA A 709 -9.88 19.97 -20.45
CA ALA A 709 -9.73 21.20 -19.65
C ALA A 709 -9.11 21.22 -18.24
N THR A 710 -8.18 22.17 -18.10
CA THR A 710 -7.40 22.59 -16.94
C THR A 710 -8.21 23.33 -15.89
N GLN A 711 -8.09 22.93 -14.63
CA GLN A 711 -8.04 23.83 -13.47
C GLN A 711 -7.23 23.14 -12.35
N ALA A 712 -6.27 23.88 -11.80
CA ALA A 712 -5.30 23.46 -10.79
C ALA A 712 -5.93 23.40 -9.40
N GLN A 713 -5.48 22.49 -8.55
CA GLN A 713 -6.10 22.16 -7.28
C GLN A 713 -5.06 22.03 -6.15
N MET A 714 -5.34 22.64 -5.00
CA MET A 714 -4.43 22.97 -3.88
C MET A 714 -4.73 22.20 -2.58
N GLN A 715 -3.82 22.35 -1.61
CA GLN A 715 -3.52 21.48 -0.47
C GLN A 715 -4.09 22.03 0.85
N ALA A 716 -4.62 21.17 1.75
CA ALA A 716 -5.22 21.57 3.02
C ALA A 716 -5.33 20.43 4.05
N SER A 717 -5.21 20.71 5.36
CA SER A 717 -5.52 19.73 6.42
C SER A 717 -7.02 19.43 6.51
N GLU A 718 -7.43 18.24 6.98
CA GLU A 718 -8.86 17.84 7.07
C GLU A 718 -9.75 18.91 7.72
N VAL A 719 -9.28 19.51 8.83
CA VAL A 719 -9.99 20.57 9.56
C VAL A 719 -10.11 21.85 8.72
N GLN A 720 -9.07 22.23 7.98
CA GLN A 720 -9.11 23.37 7.06
C GLN A 720 -9.98 23.10 5.82
N VAL A 721 -9.94 21.88 5.29
CA VAL A 721 -10.80 21.40 4.20
C VAL A 721 -12.26 21.52 4.64
N LYS A 722 -12.63 20.98 5.80
CA LYS A 722 -14.00 21.05 6.35
C LYS A 722 -14.44 22.49 6.64
N ALA A 723 -13.57 23.34 7.18
CA ALA A 723 -13.89 24.77 7.37
C ALA A 723 -14.15 25.49 6.02
N ALA A 724 -13.38 25.17 4.97
CA ALA A 724 -13.62 25.71 3.63
C ALA A 724 -14.92 25.17 2.99
N PHE A 725 -15.34 23.93 3.29
CA PHE A 725 -16.66 23.42 2.92
C PHE A 725 -17.78 24.24 3.56
N ILE A 726 -17.67 24.54 4.86
CA ILE A 726 -18.67 25.33 5.60
C ILE A 726 -18.83 26.74 4.99
N TYR A 727 -17.71 27.38 4.64
CA TYR A 727 -17.75 28.65 3.90
C TYR A 727 -18.49 28.52 2.56
N ASN A 728 -18.19 27.48 1.78
CA ASN A 728 -18.86 27.23 0.50
C ASN A 728 -20.36 26.95 0.68
N PHE A 729 -20.76 26.21 1.72
CA PHE A 729 -22.18 25.99 2.01
C PHE A 729 -22.92 27.31 2.28
N ALA A 730 -22.28 28.24 2.99
CA ALA A 730 -22.81 29.58 3.20
C ALA A 730 -22.92 30.39 1.89
N LEU A 731 -21.94 30.25 0.99
CA LEU A 731 -21.97 30.88 -0.33
C LEU A 731 -23.10 30.34 -1.23
N PHE A 732 -23.38 29.04 -1.15
CA PHE A 732 -24.34 28.33 -2.00
C PHE A 732 -25.73 28.15 -1.39
N THR A 733 -26.00 28.78 -0.24
CA THR A 733 -27.32 28.80 0.40
C THR A 733 -27.86 30.23 0.42
N SER A 734 -29.16 30.43 0.21
CA SER A 734 -29.84 31.72 0.45
C SER A 734 -30.80 31.64 1.61
N TRP A 735 -30.79 32.71 2.40
CA TRP A 735 -31.70 32.96 3.49
C TRP A 735 -32.82 33.93 3.06
N PRO A 736 -33.98 33.89 3.73
CA PRO A 736 -35.04 34.88 3.56
C PRO A 736 -34.56 36.31 3.87
N ALA A 737 -35.10 37.31 3.16
CA ALA A 737 -34.67 38.71 3.29
C ALA A 737 -35.00 39.34 4.65
N ASP A 738 -36.00 38.82 5.37
CA ASP A 738 -36.33 39.19 6.75
C ASP A 738 -35.26 38.74 7.77
N VAL A 739 -34.43 37.77 7.39
CA VAL A 739 -33.39 37.17 8.23
C VAL A 739 -32.03 37.75 7.89
N MET A 740 -31.72 37.84 6.59
CA MET A 740 -30.46 38.34 6.07
C MET A 740 -30.67 39.70 5.40
N GLN A 741 -30.61 40.76 6.19
CA GLN A 741 -30.72 42.15 5.72
C GLN A 741 -29.44 42.58 5.00
N ALA A 742 -29.56 43.47 4.00
CA ALA A 742 -28.42 44.01 3.27
C ALA A 742 -27.37 44.61 4.23
N ASP A 743 -26.09 44.35 3.96
CA ASP A 743 -24.93 44.80 4.74
C ASP A 743 -24.80 44.27 6.19
N ALA A 744 -25.74 43.45 6.68
CA ALA A 744 -25.61 42.77 7.97
C ALA A 744 -24.53 41.67 7.93
N PRO A 745 -23.82 41.38 9.04
CA PRO A 745 -22.84 40.29 9.08
C PRO A 745 -23.51 38.91 9.02
N MET A 746 -22.86 37.98 8.31
CA MET A 746 -23.27 36.58 8.27
C MET A 746 -22.63 35.81 9.43
N VAL A 747 -23.41 35.62 10.48
CA VAL A 747 -22.97 34.91 11.70
C VAL A 747 -22.99 33.39 11.53
N VAL A 748 -21.82 32.76 11.62
CA VAL A 748 -21.64 31.30 11.73
C VAL A 748 -21.42 30.96 13.20
N CYS A 749 -22.36 30.25 13.79
CA CYS A 749 -22.29 29.81 15.16
C CYS A 749 -21.63 28.44 15.27
N VAL A 750 -20.71 28.28 16.22
CA VAL A 750 -19.99 27.03 16.46
C VAL A 750 -20.16 26.63 17.91
N THR A 751 -20.55 25.37 18.16
CA THR A 751 -20.68 24.88 19.54
C THR A 751 -19.35 24.93 20.29
N ALA A 752 -19.39 25.16 21.60
CA ALA A 752 -18.19 25.14 22.42
C ALA A 752 -17.38 23.83 22.24
N GLN A 753 -16.05 23.94 22.16
CA GLN A 753 -15.12 22.80 22.01
C GLN A 753 -15.26 22.03 20.68
N HIS A 754 -15.81 22.66 19.65
CA HIS A 754 -15.89 22.02 18.34
C HIS A 754 -14.50 21.98 17.66
N PRO A 755 -14.04 20.84 17.11
CA PRO A 755 -12.71 20.72 16.49
C PRO A 755 -12.44 21.71 15.34
N LEU A 756 -13.50 22.16 14.66
CA LEU A 756 -13.40 23.14 13.56
C LEU A 756 -13.32 24.61 14.02
N GLN A 757 -13.47 24.90 15.32
CA GLN A 757 -13.59 26.28 15.83
C GLN A 757 -12.41 27.16 15.39
N ALA A 758 -11.18 26.73 15.67
CA ALA A 758 -9.97 27.49 15.34
C ALA A 758 -9.76 27.71 13.84
N ALA A 759 -10.25 26.80 12.98
CA ALA A 759 -10.16 26.95 11.54
C ALA A 759 -11.25 27.86 10.97
N LEU A 760 -12.45 27.84 11.54
CA LEU A 760 -13.54 28.74 11.17
C LEU A 760 -13.22 30.18 11.56
N GLU A 761 -12.66 30.42 12.76
CA GLU A 761 -12.28 31.76 13.24
C GLU A 761 -11.34 32.49 12.26
N LYS A 762 -10.47 31.76 11.54
CA LYS A 762 -9.59 32.30 10.49
C LYS A 762 -10.34 32.82 9.26
N LEU A 763 -11.64 32.53 9.12
CA LEU A 763 -12.50 32.98 8.03
C LEU A 763 -13.29 34.26 8.38
N THR A 764 -13.18 34.76 9.62
CA THR A 764 -13.84 35.99 10.06
C THR A 764 -13.47 37.16 9.15
N GLY A 765 -14.45 37.95 8.74
CA GLY A 765 -14.30 39.11 7.85
C GLY A 765 -14.33 38.79 6.36
N LYS A 766 -14.30 37.51 5.95
CA LYS A 766 -14.41 37.15 4.53
C LYS A 766 -15.80 37.46 3.97
N PRO A 767 -15.90 37.92 2.71
CA PRO A 767 -17.19 38.21 2.09
C PRO A 767 -17.91 36.89 1.74
N VAL A 768 -19.21 36.83 2.03
CA VAL A 768 -20.13 35.79 1.58
C VAL A 768 -21.41 36.47 1.08
N ARG A 769 -21.66 36.42 -0.22
CA ARG A 769 -22.86 37.03 -0.85
C ARG A 769 -23.12 38.50 -0.49
N GLY A 770 -22.06 39.30 -0.30
CA GLY A 770 -22.17 40.71 0.08
C GLY A 770 -22.15 40.97 1.60
N HIS A 771 -22.18 39.92 2.43
CA HIS A 771 -22.10 40.00 3.89
C HIS A 771 -20.68 39.68 4.39
N ARG A 772 -20.25 40.26 5.51
CA ARG A 772 -19.00 39.85 6.17
C ARG A 772 -19.26 38.67 7.10
N LEU A 773 -18.45 37.62 7.00
CA LEU A 773 -18.56 36.46 7.88
C LEU A 773 -18.14 36.80 9.31
N GLU A 774 -18.91 36.39 10.30
CA GLU A 774 -18.57 36.51 11.72
C GLU A 774 -18.70 35.14 12.38
N ILE A 775 -17.69 34.72 13.15
CA ILE A 775 -17.72 33.43 13.84
C ILE A 775 -18.08 33.66 15.31
N ARG A 776 -19.14 33.00 15.77
CA ARG A 776 -19.63 33.16 17.15
C ARG A 776 -19.65 31.82 17.87
N LYS A 777 -18.95 31.74 19.00
CA LYS A 777 -19.00 30.58 19.90
C LYS A 777 -20.31 30.59 20.69
N ILE A 778 -21.01 29.47 20.75
CA ILE A 778 -22.23 29.31 21.58
C ILE A 778 -21.94 28.40 22.78
N ASN A 779 -22.21 28.91 23.98
CA ASN A 779 -21.93 28.23 25.25
C ASN A 779 -23.20 27.81 26.02
N ASP A 780 -24.35 28.38 25.67
CA ASP A 780 -25.63 28.31 26.40
C ASP A 780 -26.76 27.67 25.57
N GLY A 781 -26.45 27.14 24.38
CA GLY A 781 -27.42 26.47 23.51
C GLY A 781 -28.30 27.41 22.67
N THR A 782 -28.19 28.73 22.86
CA THR A 782 -29.01 29.74 22.17
C THR A 782 -28.50 29.99 20.75
N VAL A 783 -29.35 29.76 19.74
CA VAL A 783 -29.02 29.96 18.32
C VAL A 783 -29.56 31.27 17.73
N ALA A 784 -30.10 32.15 18.58
CA ALA A 784 -30.67 33.42 18.15
C ALA A 784 -29.63 34.30 17.42
N GLY A 785 -29.92 34.72 16.20
CA GLY A 785 -29.01 35.50 15.35
C GLY A 785 -27.92 34.69 14.65
N CYS A 786 -27.95 33.35 14.71
CA CYS A 786 -27.11 32.50 13.87
C CYS A 786 -27.72 32.39 12.46
N HIS A 787 -26.89 32.32 11.43
CA HIS A 787 -27.33 31.99 10.06
C HIS A 787 -26.91 30.58 9.68
N VAL A 788 -25.71 30.19 10.11
CA VAL A 788 -25.19 28.83 10.00
C VAL A 788 -24.88 28.33 11.41
N LEU A 789 -25.26 27.09 11.72
CA LEU A 789 -24.91 26.42 12.96
C LEU A 789 -24.03 25.21 12.65
N VAL A 790 -22.80 25.23 13.15
CA VAL A 790 -21.83 24.12 13.08
C VAL A 790 -21.79 23.42 14.43
N PHE A 791 -22.12 22.13 14.44
CA PHE A 791 -22.22 21.35 15.67
C PHE A 791 -21.82 19.89 15.45
N ASP A 792 -21.34 19.28 16.52
CA ASP A 792 -21.06 17.85 16.54
C ASP A 792 -22.36 17.08 16.86
N THR A 793 -22.78 16.20 15.96
CA THR A 793 -23.96 15.35 16.20
C THR A 793 -23.74 14.30 17.30
N ARG A 794 -22.48 14.06 17.70
CA ARG A 794 -22.09 13.09 18.74
C ARG A 794 -22.23 13.63 20.17
N ALA A 795 -22.31 14.95 20.36
CA ALA A 795 -22.39 15.57 21.67
C ALA A 795 -23.66 16.43 21.79
N SER A 796 -24.52 16.11 22.77
CA SER A 796 -25.69 16.93 23.10
C SER A 796 -25.25 18.21 23.84
N ASN A 797 -24.87 19.24 23.08
CA ASN A 797 -24.42 20.52 23.61
C ASN A 797 -25.56 21.43 24.10
N GLY A 798 -26.73 20.87 24.42
CA GLY A 798 -27.92 21.62 24.85
C GLY A 798 -28.57 22.48 23.76
N VAL A 799 -28.03 22.48 22.54
CA VAL A 799 -28.51 23.27 21.41
C VAL A 799 -29.81 22.69 20.85
N ARG A 800 -30.87 23.50 20.80
CA ARG A 800 -32.13 23.17 20.12
C ARG A 800 -32.39 24.20 19.03
N VAL A 801 -32.74 23.70 17.84
CA VAL A 801 -33.14 24.54 16.70
C VAL A 801 -34.53 24.09 16.30
N ASP A 802 -35.49 25.01 16.28
CA ASP A 802 -36.81 24.74 15.70
C ASP A 802 -36.62 24.53 14.17
N PRO A 803 -37.13 23.44 13.59
CA PRO A 803 -37.02 23.15 12.15
C PRO A 803 -37.48 24.28 11.21
N ALA A 804 -38.37 25.17 11.66
CA ALA A 804 -38.83 26.32 10.88
C ALA A 804 -37.88 27.54 10.98
N THR A 805 -36.90 27.50 11.88
CA THR A 805 -35.93 28.59 12.06
C THR A 805 -34.97 28.62 10.87
N PRO A 806 -34.74 29.79 10.25
CA PRO A 806 -33.90 29.94 9.07
C PRO A 806 -32.40 29.91 9.39
N VAL A 807 -31.94 28.79 9.95
CA VAL A 807 -30.55 28.50 10.32
C VAL A 807 -30.10 27.24 9.57
N LEU A 808 -29.02 27.34 8.79
CA LEU A 808 -28.43 26.19 8.11
C LEU A 808 -27.67 25.33 9.12
N THR A 809 -28.15 24.11 9.39
CA THR A 809 -27.53 23.18 10.33
C THR A 809 -26.50 22.31 9.61
N VAL A 810 -25.23 22.44 9.99
CA VAL A 810 -24.09 21.69 9.42
C VAL A 810 -23.43 20.87 10.53
N SER A 811 -23.21 19.57 10.28
CA SER A 811 -22.46 18.71 11.17
C SER A 811 -21.18 18.19 10.54
N ASP A 812 -20.11 18.11 11.33
CA ASP A 812 -18.86 17.43 10.96
C ASP A 812 -18.87 15.92 11.26
N SER A 813 -20.05 15.33 11.26
CA SER A 813 -20.26 13.93 11.57
C SER A 813 -21.48 13.42 10.79
N PRO A 814 -21.49 12.12 10.43
CA PRO A 814 -22.59 11.57 9.63
C PRO A 814 -23.92 11.69 10.37
N LYS A 815 -25.02 11.85 9.63
CA LYS A 815 -26.41 11.86 10.18
C LYS A 815 -26.68 10.67 11.13
N SER A 816 -26.04 9.53 10.86
CA SER A 816 -26.15 8.29 11.66
C SER A 816 -25.41 8.33 13.02
N ALA A 817 -24.71 9.41 13.35
CA ALA A 817 -24.00 9.59 14.62
C ALA A 817 -24.74 10.47 15.64
N ARG A 818 -26.01 10.80 15.36
CA ARG A 818 -26.85 11.72 16.14
C ARG A 818 -27.19 11.19 17.53
N ALA A 819 -26.75 11.91 18.57
CA ALA A 819 -27.19 11.69 19.95
C ALA A 819 -28.66 12.15 20.13
N PRO A 820 -29.48 11.47 20.96
CA PRO A 820 -30.85 11.89 21.24
C PRO A 820 -30.92 13.35 21.73
N GLY A 821 -31.83 14.15 21.14
CA GLY A 821 -32.01 15.55 21.51
C GLY A 821 -31.13 16.56 20.78
N THR A 822 -30.23 16.13 19.89
CA THR A 822 -29.47 17.03 19.00
C THR A 822 -30.29 17.43 17.76
N PRO A 823 -30.08 18.63 17.18
CA PRO A 823 -30.72 19.04 15.93
C PRO A 823 -30.36 18.11 14.77
N GLU A 824 -31.25 17.98 13.79
CA GLU A 824 -30.94 17.24 12.57
C GLU A 824 -30.10 18.11 11.62
N PRO A 825 -28.93 17.63 11.15
CA PRO A 825 -28.12 18.42 10.25
C PRO A 825 -28.73 18.38 8.84
N MET A 826 -28.95 19.56 8.27
CA MET A 826 -29.29 19.71 6.86
C MET A 826 -28.10 19.33 5.96
N ILE A 827 -26.87 19.54 6.43
CA ILE A 827 -25.65 19.11 5.73
C ILE A 827 -24.75 18.34 6.69
N ALA A 828 -24.32 17.14 6.30
CA ALA A 828 -23.41 16.31 7.09
C ALA A 828 -22.09 16.06 6.33
N LEU A 829 -20.97 16.55 6.87
CA LEU A 829 -19.62 16.34 6.36
C LEU A 829 -19.04 15.02 6.89
N THR A 830 -18.45 14.21 6.01
CA THR A 830 -17.83 12.92 6.35
C THR A 830 -16.59 12.67 5.50
N LEU A 831 -15.78 11.70 5.89
CA LEU A 831 -14.68 11.18 5.06
C LEU A 831 -15.15 9.93 4.32
N HIS A 832 -14.86 9.84 3.02
CA HIS A 832 -15.06 8.65 2.20
C HIS A 832 -13.89 8.54 1.20
N ASP A 833 -13.24 7.37 1.12
CA ASP A 833 -12.04 7.15 0.29
C ASP A 833 -10.95 8.23 0.49
N ASP A 834 -10.63 8.53 1.75
CA ASP A 834 -9.64 9.55 2.18
C ASP A 834 -9.91 10.99 1.75
N ARG A 835 -11.14 11.27 1.32
CA ARG A 835 -11.61 12.57 0.81
C ARG A 835 -12.80 13.06 1.61
N VAL A 836 -12.93 14.37 1.81
CA VAL A 836 -14.10 14.96 2.46
C VAL A 836 -15.28 14.96 1.48
N VAL A 837 -16.39 14.37 1.88
CA VAL A 837 -17.66 14.31 1.15
C VAL A 837 -18.80 14.80 2.05
N PHE A 838 -19.97 15.13 1.48
CA PHE A 838 -21.11 15.61 2.24
C PHE A 838 -22.44 15.07 1.73
N ASP A 839 -23.41 14.94 2.63
CA ASP A 839 -24.82 14.62 2.33
C ASP A 839 -25.72 15.83 2.62
N ILE A 840 -26.83 15.98 1.88
CA ILE A 840 -27.77 17.09 2.02
C ILE A 840 -29.20 16.59 2.28
N ASP A 841 -29.88 17.21 3.24
CA ASP A 841 -31.33 17.15 3.43
C ASP A 841 -32.01 18.35 2.77
N ALA A 842 -32.50 18.19 1.54
CA ALA A 842 -33.12 19.29 0.82
C ALA A 842 -34.54 19.58 1.32
N VAL A 843 -35.17 18.61 2.00
CA VAL A 843 -36.49 18.78 2.63
C VAL A 843 -36.37 19.63 3.89
N ALA A 844 -35.45 19.28 4.80
CA ALA A 844 -35.23 20.04 6.03
C ALA A 844 -34.77 21.48 5.75
N ALA A 845 -33.90 21.69 4.75
CA ALA A 845 -33.48 23.03 4.35
C ALA A 845 -34.66 23.89 3.87
N ARG A 846 -35.60 23.32 3.09
CA ARG A 846 -36.82 24.01 2.64
C ARG A 846 -37.78 24.30 3.79
N GLN A 847 -37.90 23.40 4.76
CA GLN A 847 -38.72 23.62 5.97
C GLN A 847 -38.20 24.82 6.79
N ALA A 848 -36.88 24.98 6.85
CA ALA A 848 -36.22 26.15 7.44
C ALA A 848 -36.25 27.40 6.53
N ARG A 849 -36.99 27.38 5.41
CA ARG A 849 -37.08 28.48 4.43
C ARG A 849 -35.73 28.83 3.77
N LEU A 850 -34.79 27.88 3.72
CA LEU A 850 -33.50 28.04 3.04
C LEU A 850 -33.59 27.48 1.62
N GLN A 851 -32.90 28.12 0.68
CA GLN A 851 -32.71 27.55 -0.67
C GLN A 851 -31.25 27.20 -0.88
N ILE A 852 -30.98 25.91 -1.09
CA ILE A 852 -29.66 25.40 -1.43
C ILE A 852 -29.53 25.37 -2.95
N SER A 853 -28.39 25.85 -3.48
CA SER A 853 -28.17 25.89 -4.93
C SER A 853 -28.15 24.49 -5.56
N SER A 854 -28.64 24.39 -6.80
CA SER A 854 -28.59 23.14 -7.58
C SER A 854 -27.15 22.65 -7.83
N GLN A 855 -26.17 23.56 -7.85
CA GLN A 855 -24.76 23.21 -7.94
C GLN A 855 -24.31 22.42 -6.71
N LEU A 856 -24.71 22.85 -5.50
CA LEU A 856 -24.33 22.16 -4.26
C LEU A 856 -25.05 20.81 -4.13
N LEU A 857 -26.32 20.74 -4.52
CA LEU A 857 -27.10 19.49 -4.52
C LEU A 857 -26.49 18.41 -5.44
N ARG A 858 -25.94 18.80 -6.59
CA ARG A 858 -25.32 17.87 -7.55
C ARG A 858 -24.03 17.21 -7.02
N LEU A 859 -23.36 17.87 -6.07
CA LEU A 859 -22.06 17.45 -5.55
C LEU A 859 -22.17 16.66 -4.24
N ALA A 860 -23.34 16.70 -3.61
CA ALA A 860 -23.63 15.89 -2.46
C ALA A 860 -23.58 14.40 -2.83
N ARG A 861 -22.99 13.59 -1.95
CA ARG A 861 -22.97 12.12 -2.09
C ARG A 861 -24.39 11.56 -2.09
N SER A 862 -25.27 12.14 -1.28
CA SER A 862 -26.70 11.83 -1.26
C SER A 862 -27.52 13.09 -1.00
N VAL A 863 -28.73 13.14 -1.58
CA VAL A 863 -29.73 14.19 -1.36
C VAL A 863 -31.04 13.52 -0.94
N GLN A 864 -31.57 13.92 0.21
CA GLN A 864 -32.88 13.50 0.70
C GLN A 864 -33.96 14.55 0.41
#